data_AF-A0A2R2MT00-F1
#
_entry.id   AF-A0A2R2MT00-F1
#
_cell.length_a   1.000
_cell.length_b   1.000
_cell.length_c   1.000
_cell.angle_alpha   90.00
_cell.angle_beta   90.00
_cell.angle_gamma   90.00
#
_symmetry.space_group_name_H-M   'P 1'
#
loop_
_entity.id
_entity.type
_entity.pdbx_description
1 polymer ?
#
loop_
_entity_poly.entity_id
_entity_poly.type
_entity_poly.pdbx_seq_one_letter_code
_entity_poly.pdbx_strand_id
1 'polypeptide(L)'
;MECQDFVVSDCKECATYVPHQDTMAVIQYHHWREGNLPGNSKCLLCKKTCWSSECLTGMRCEWCGMTAHAQCYQQLPKECNFGILKDILLPPSCLTIPRMDVSMETIIGITKKAIEVPKRTVSEEWSSSGDSKGEEEERRSPKEKEPKERDEEVIKVFDGNCSMKKRLYRTISVPRQATSKEIVEAALRTFHISDDPQNYYIAEAVEKGFFLAENEERELDEVEPLLGRQLRTEGKRPSIFLRYKERDPDQGYIRVYPGGLRNNMGPKNIPVTKETTAVEVIQMALGKFGVEMTDPEHYELIEVLLDRGVAERRMEAKERPWQIIQQTRKESLRQNRMTRFYIQQQEDPHGPTVALFVGNLPSGLSQKQYEKILIDNLGKGNRWTDIDVIYYEYGSVVLTYNSTEEATSAFSLLKNAIFDEKQLLVLLLPNIQPHMIPENVIPLLVFVNVKSGGCQGLELIRSFRKLLNPHQVFNLEYGGPLPGLYVFRNIPYYKILVCGGDGTVGWVLSCLDNVGQDAVCQSPPMGIVPLGTGNDLARVLRWGPGYTGGEDPLNVLRDVIEAEEIQLDRWTVIFHPNEQEQDETRVNLANECLDANTNEDQSTMFVMNNYFGIGVDADVCLDFHNAREEKPEKFSSRLRNKGMYFKMGLRKFMNRRPRSCKDLNKLIKVECDGKTLELPPVEGIIILNILSWGSGANVWGPEKEDSWSPPTHYDGLLEIVGITGVVHLGQMQSGLRSAIRLAQAGHIRITLYQDLPVQVDGEPWIQPAGQVGVLRSALKATMLKKTKSKIKRRNTEPSIFFPKNDQSMLATSPDSESGPY
;
A
#
# COMPACT_ATOMS: atom_id res chain seq x y z
N MET A 1 -16.84 -4.79 -2.16
CA MET A 1 -17.76 -3.67 -1.85
C MET A 1 -17.13 -2.55 -1.02
N GLU A 2 -15.92 -2.70 -0.47
CA GLU A 2 -15.15 -1.63 0.19
C GLU A 2 -14.03 -1.04 -0.72
N CYS A 3 -14.32 -0.81 -2.02
CA CYS A 3 -13.33 -0.64 -3.12
C CYS A 3 -12.47 -1.89 -3.36
N GLN A 4 -12.99 -2.87 -4.11
CA GLN A 4 -12.26 -4.09 -4.46
C GLN A 4 -11.02 -3.76 -5.32
N ASP A 5 -9.89 -3.70 -4.63
CA ASP A 5 -8.52 -3.84 -5.11
C ASP A 5 -7.89 -2.70 -5.93
N PHE A 6 -8.06 -1.46 -5.44
CA PHE A 6 -7.13 -0.32 -5.58
C PHE A 6 -7.28 0.72 -6.72
N VAL A 7 -8.48 1.15 -7.06
CA VAL A 7 -8.61 2.35 -7.90
C VAL A 7 -8.33 3.60 -7.06
N VAL A 8 -7.15 4.22 -7.19
CA VAL A 8 -6.86 5.53 -6.58
C VAL A 8 -7.42 6.64 -7.43
N SER A 9 -8.70 6.58 -7.76
CA SER A 9 -9.49 7.78 -7.93
C SER A 9 -10.90 7.42 -7.51
N ASP A 10 -11.50 8.25 -6.67
CA ASP A 10 -12.88 8.16 -6.13
C ASP A 10 -13.14 7.35 -4.83
N CYS A 11 -12.34 7.61 -3.79
CA CYS A 11 -12.84 7.71 -2.38
C CYS A 11 -11.92 8.49 -1.42
N LYS A 12 -10.77 9.00 -1.86
CA LYS A 12 -9.87 9.84 -1.05
C LYS A 12 -9.13 10.73 -2.04
N GLU A 13 -9.38 12.03 -2.00
CA GLU A 13 -8.75 12.98 -2.92
C GLU A 13 -7.30 13.22 -2.48
N CYS A 14 -6.34 12.52 -3.08
CA CYS A 14 -4.98 12.39 -2.54
C CYS A 14 -4.00 13.49 -2.98
N ALA A 15 -4.39 14.33 -3.94
CA ALA A 15 -3.58 15.42 -4.48
C ALA A 15 -4.49 16.61 -4.81
N THR A 16 -4.36 17.70 -4.05
CA THR A 16 -5.22 18.89 -4.09
C THR A 16 -4.41 20.18 -4.03
N TYR A 17 -3.11 20.13 -4.38
CA TYR A 17 -2.30 21.34 -4.37
C TYR A 17 -2.89 22.40 -5.33
N VAL A 18 -2.72 23.66 -4.94
CA VAL A 18 -3.16 24.82 -5.71
C VAL A 18 -1.99 25.81 -5.76
N PRO A 19 -1.48 26.13 -6.96
CA PRO A 19 -0.44 27.12 -7.14
C PRO A 19 -0.86 28.48 -6.60
N HIS A 20 0.10 29.16 -5.99
CA HIS A 20 -0.07 30.51 -5.42
C HIS A 20 -1.08 30.60 -4.27
N GLN A 21 -1.63 29.46 -3.81
CA GLN A 21 -2.39 29.43 -2.57
C GLN A 21 -1.41 29.43 -1.39
N ASP A 22 -1.59 30.38 -0.48
CA ASP A 22 -0.83 30.42 0.78
C ASP A 22 -1.17 29.18 1.62
N THR A 23 -0.17 28.51 2.17
CA THR A 23 -0.31 27.37 3.08
C THR A 23 -1.23 27.68 4.26
N MET A 24 -1.21 28.92 4.77
CA MET A 24 -2.09 29.38 5.85
C MET A 24 -3.57 29.44 5.45
N ALA A 25 -3.86 29.56 4.15
CA ALA A 25 -5.22 29.63 3.61
C ALA A 25 -5.77 28.25 3.19
N VAL A 26 -4.98 27.18 3.33
CA VAL A 26 -5.42 25.82 3.00
C VAL A 26 -6.25 25.25 4.14
N ILE A 27 -7.52 24.97 3.88
CA ILE A 27 -8.41 24.28 4.82
C ILE A 27 -8.63 22.84 4.36
N GLN A 28 -8.22 21.88 5.18
CA GLN A 28 -8.49 20.47 4.93
C GLN A 28 -9.89 20.10 5.41
N TYR A 29 -10.74 19.55 4.53
CA TYR A 29 -12.06 19.06 4.89
C TYR A 29 -12.09 17.54 5.11
N HIS A 30 -13.09 17.06 5.86
CA HIS A 30 -13.36 15.64 5.98
C HIS A 30 -13.82 15.04 4.65
N HIS A 31 -13.24 13.90 4.29
CA HIS A 31 -13.71 13.08 3.17
C HIS A 31 -14.64 11.98 3.71
N TRP A 32 -15.93 12.29 3.87
CA TRP A 32 -16.93 11.39 4.44
C TRP A 32 -17.41 10.34 3.44
N ARG A 33 -17.37 9.07 3.85
CA ARG A 33 -17.84 7.93 3.08
C ARG A 33 -18.87 7.13 3.87
N GLU A 34 -19.97 6.79 3.23
CA GLU A 34 -20.96 5.84 3.75
C GLU A 34 -20.45 4.40 3.57
N GLY A 35 -20.54 3.54 4.59
CA GLY A 35 -19.93 2.21 4.43
C GLY A 35 -20.15 1.19 5.54
N ASN A 36 -19.50 0.04 5.35
CA ASN A 36 -19.47 -1.11 6.25
C ASN A 36 -18.50 -0.83 7.38
N LEU A 37 -18.93 -0.05 8.36
CA LEU A 37 -18.11 0.26 9.52
C LEU A 37 -17.74 -1.02 10.29
N PRO A 38 -16.64 -1.05 11.06
CA PRO A 38 -16.41 -2.15 12.00
C PRO A 38 -17.54 -2.29 13.02
N GLY A 39 -17.81 -3.52 13.48
CA GLY A 39 -18.91 -3.88 14.40
C GLY A 39 -19.05 -3.05 15.68
N ASN A 40 -17.96 -2.42 16.09
CA ASN A 40 -17.81 -1.63 17.31
C ASN A 40 -17.64 -0.13 17.04
N SER A 41 -17.96 0.34 15.83
CA SER A 41 -17.86 1.75 15.48
C SER A 41 -18.88 2.58 16.25
N LYS A 42 -18.39 3.63 16.93
CA LYS A 42 -19.20 4.57 17.71
C LYS A 42 -19.22 5.94 17.05
N CYS A 43 -20.41 6.51 16.89
CA CYS A 43 -20.57 7.85 16.34
C CYS A 43 -19.87 8.89 17.23
N LEU A 44 -19.09 9.78 16.63
CA LEU A 44 -18.37 10.83 17.35
C LEU A 44 -19.30 11.76 18.13
N LEU A 45 -20.46 12.09 17.55
CA LEU A 45 -21.42 13.04 18.11
C LEU A 45 -22.20 12.42 19.28
N CYS A 46 -22.97 11.37 19.02
CA CYS A 46 -23.91 10.81 20.01
C CYS A 46 -23.33 9.65 20.84
N LYS A 47 -22.11 9.19 20.53
CA LYS A 47 -21.39 8.06 21.18
C LYS A 47 -22.08 6.69 21.08
N LYS A 48 -23.22 6.59 20.40
CA LYS A 48 -23.91 5.32 20.12
C LYS A 48 -23.26 4.57 18.96
N THR A 49 -23.49 3.26 18.89
CA THR A 49 -23.04 2.42 17.78
C THR A 49 -23.64 2.91 16.46
N CYS A 50 -22.81 3.05 15.43
CA CYS A 50 -23.22 3.55 14.11
C CYS A 50 -22.96 2.54 12.99
N TRP A 51 -22.87 1.26 13.33
CA TRP A 51 -22.70 0.13 12.42
C TRP A 51 -23.95 -0.76 12.39
N SER A 52 -24.13 -1.49 11.29
CA SER A 52 -25.11 -2.58 11.15
C SER A 52 -24.51 -3.75 10.35
N SER A 53 -24.83 -4.98 10.76
CA SER A 53 -24.54 -6.21 10.00
C SER A 53 -25.50 -6.43 8.84
N GLU A 54 -26.67 -5.78 8.87
CA GLU A 54 -27.76 -5.99 7.89
C GLU A 54 -27.66 -5.05 6.69
N CYS A 55 -26.99 -3.90 6.84
CA CYS A 55 -26.88 -2.89 5.80
C CYS A 55 -25.68 -1.97 6.01
N LEU A 56 -25.21 -1.35 4.92
CA LEU A 56 -24.25 -0.24 5.00
C LEU A 56 -24.92 0.92 5.73
N THR A 57 -24.36 1.34 6.86
CA THR A 57 -24.89 2.44 7.65
C THR A 57 -23.74 3.13 8.39
N GLY A 58 -23.92 4.43 8.61
CA GLY A 58 -22.90 5.29 9.18
C GLY A 58 -21.88 5.79 8.15
N MET A 59 -21.19 6.84 8.55
CA MET A 59 -20.21 7.58 7.79
C MET A 59 -18.84 7.41 8.43
N ARG A 60 -17.79 7.33 7.64
CA ARG A 60 -16.39 7.36 8.06
C ARG A 60 -15.62 8.41 7.27
N CYS A 61 -14.78 9.20 7.92
CA CYS A 61 -13.83 10.06 7.24
C CYS A 61 -12.60 9.24 6.82
N GLU A 62 -12.23 9.28 5.54
CA GLU A 62 -11.11 8.52 4.98
C GLU A 62 -9.71 9.10 5.34
N TRP A 63 -9.69 10.34 5.85
CA TRP A 63 -8.49 10.99 6.37
C TRP A 63 -8.24 10.72 7.85
N CYS A 64 -9.12 11.19 8.75
CA CYS A 64 -8.93 11.05 10.19
C CYS A 64 -9.52 9.76 10.79
N GLY A 65 -10.27 8.96 10.02
CA GLY A 65 -10.92 7.74 10.48
C GLY A 65 -12.14 7.94 11.37
N MET A 66 -12.55 9.18 11.65
CA MET A 66 -13.74 9.48 12.46
C MET A 66 -14.99 8.81 11.89
N THR A 67 -15.87 8.31 12.75
CA THR A 67 -17.14 7.71 12.35
C THR A 67 -18.33 8.45 12.94
N ALA A 68 -19.46 8.46 12.23
CA ALA A 68 -20.70 9.11 12.64
C ALA A 68 -21.94 8.43 12.03
N HIS A 69 -23.13 8.61 12.59
CA HIS A 69 -24.36 8.25 11.85
C HIS A 69 -24.56 9.16 10.62
N ALA A 70 -25.31 8.68 9.64
CA ALA A 70 -25.66 9.44 8.43
C ALA A 70 -26.37 10.78 8.73
N GLN A 71 -27.09 10.88 9.85
CA GLN A 71 -27.71 12.14 10.28
C GLN A 71 -26.78 12.98 11.18
N CYS A 72 -25.81 12.34 11.85
CA CYS A 72 -24.95 13.01 12.83
C CYS A 72 -23.75 13.71 12.19
N TYR A 73 -23.23 13.21 11.06
CA TYR A 73 -21.98 13.76 10.49
C TYR A 73 -22.12 15.22 10.06
N GLN A 74 -23.34 15.66 9.67
CA GLN A 74 -23.61 17.04 9.25
C GLN A 74 -23.45 18.06 10.38
N GLN A 75 -23.49 17.62 11.64
CA GLN A 75 -23.31 18.46 12.83
C GLN A 75 -21.87 18.45 13.35
N LEU A 76 -20.98 17.67 12.73
CA LEU A 76 -19.57 17.65 13.09
C LEU A 76 -18.84 18.84 12.44
N PRO A 77 -17.67 19.25 12.98
CA PRO A 77 -16.80 20.20 12.30
C PRO A 77 -16.55 19.78 10.86
N LYS A 78 -16.49 20.76 9.95
CA LYS A 78 -16.23 20.48 8.53
C LYS A 78 -14.76 20.16 8.27
N GLU A 79 -13.88 20.73 9.10
CA GLU A 79 -12.43 20.68 8.98
C GLU A 79 -11.86 19.39 9.57
N CYS A 80 -10.97 18.75 8.82
CA CYS A 80 -10.30 17.52 9.19
C CYS A 80 -8.85 17.79 9.56
N ASN A 81 -8.47 17.38 10.77
CA ASN A 81 -7.11 17.50 11.28
C ASN A 81 -6.26 16.24 11.08
N PHE A 82 -6.67 15.33 10.18
CA PHE A 82 -6.04 14.02 9.92
C PHE A 82 -5.98 13.05 11.13
N GLY A 83 -6.57 13.42 12.26
CA GLY A 83 -6.67 12.57 13.44
C GLY A 83 -5.30 12.18 14.00
N ILE A 84 -5.15 10.90 14.33
CA ILE A 84 -3.93 10.38 14.98
C ILE A 84 -2.71 10.34 14.06
N LEU A 85 -2.91 10.39 12.74
CA LEU A 85 -1.82 10.30 11.76
C LEU A 85 -1.30 11.67 11.32
N LYS A 86 -1.84 12.76 11.88
CA LYS A 86 -1.56 14.15 11.46
C LYS A 86 -0.07 14.50 11.39
N ASP A 87 0.75 13.92 12.29
CA ASP A 87 2.16 14.25 12.40
C ASP A 87 3.02 13.59 11.29
N ILE A 88 2.49 12.55 10.63
CA ILE A 88 3.22 11.74 9.64
C ILE A 88 2.50 11.62 8.28
N LEU A 89 1.28 12.12 8.18
CA LEU A 89 0.50 12.06 6.95
C LEU A 89 0.97 13.15 5.98
N LEU A 90 1.18 12.79 4.73
CA LEU A 90 1.45 13.73 3.65
C LEU A 90 0.12 14.40 3.21
N PRO A 91 -0.07 15.70 3.46
CA PRO A 91 -1.32 16.38 3.15
C PRO A 91 -1.61 16.36 1.65
N PRO A 92 -2.86 16.17 1.20
CA PRO A 92 -3.20 16.25 -0.23
C PRO A 92 -2.82 17.58 -0.88
N SER A 93 -2.88 18.67 -0.11
CA SER A 93 -2.56 20.03 -0.56
C SER A 93 -1.10 20.27 -0.90
N CYS A 94 -0.19 19.35 -0.59
CA CYS A 94 1.22 19.44 -1.00
C CYS A 94 1.55 18.55 -2.20
N LEU A 95 0.58 17.80 -2.72
CA LEU A 95 0.81 16.79 -3.73
C LEU A 95 0.19 17.17 -5.07
N THR A 96 0.94 16.81 -6.10
CA THR A 96 0.52 16.88 -7.48
C THR A 96 0.66 15.52 -8.13
N ILE A 97 -0.30 15.19 -8.98
CA ILE A 97 -0.30 13.93 -9.71
C ILE A 97 -0.45 14.25 -11.20
N PRO A 98 0.27 13.55 -12.09
CA PRO A 98 0.02 13.65 -13.51
C PRO A 98 -1.44 13.24 -13.79
N ARG A 99 -2.30 14.20 -14.15
CA ARG A 99 -3.70 13.93 -14.53
C ARG A 99 -3.74 13.45 -15.98
N MET A 100 -3.54 12.15 -16.17
CA MET A 100 -3.41 11.48 -17.46
C MET A 100 -4.65 10.62 -17.73
N ASP A 101 -4.86 10.18 -18.98
CA ASP A 101 -5.82 9.09 -19.31
C ASP A 101 -5.34 7.70 -18.83
N VAL A 102 -4.46 7.69 -17.84
CA VAL A 102 -3.87 6.50 -17.24
C VAL A 102 -4.56 6.28 -15.91
N SER A 103 -5.11 5.07 -15.73
CA SER A 103 -5.79 4.73 -14.48
C SER A 103 -4.86 4.94 -13.29
N MET A 104 -5.40 5.45 -12.18
CA MET A 104 -4.58 5.67 -10.99
C MET A 104 -4.01 4.37 -10.41
N GLU A 105 -4.64 3.21 -10.64
CA GLU A 105 -4.06 1.87 -10.40
C GLU A 105 -2.66 1.75 -11.04
N THR A 106 -2.54 2.22 -12.28
CA THR A 106 -1.30 2.19 -13.04
C THR A 106 -0.27 3.18 -12.49
N ILE A 107 -0.69 4.39 -12.10
CA ILE A 107 0.18 5.43 -11.54
C ILE A 107 0.81 4.97 -10.20
N ILE A 108 0.03 4.32 -9.34
CA ILE A 108 0.53 3.81 -8.06
C ILE A 108 1.14 2.40 -8.14
N GLY A 109 1.35 1.89 -9.35
CA GLY A 109 2.01 0.60 -9.61
C GLY A 109 1.20 -0.58 -9.11
N ILE A 110 -0.05 -0.76 -9.56
CA ILE A 110 -0.87 -1.91 -9.22
C ILE A 110 -1.18 -2.69 -10.48
N THR A 111 -0.57 -3.87 -10.58
CA THR A 111 -0.88 -4.82 -11.65
C THR A 111 -1.94 -5.82 -11.20
N LYS A 112 -3.07 -5.86 -11.89
CA LYS A 112 -4.00 -6.98 -11.82
C LYS A 112 -3.32 -8.18 -12.47
N LYS A 113 -2.76 -9.11 -11.68
CA LYS A 113 -2.67 -10.49 -12.16
C LYS A 113 -4.10 -10.95 -12.38
N ALA A 114 -4.41 -11.42 -13.58
CA ALA A 114 -5.69 -12.03 -13.89
C ALA A 114 -5.91 -13.21 -12.93
N ILE A 115 -6.65 -12.96 -11.84
CA ILE A 115 -7.21 -14.04 -11.06
C ILE A 115 -8.34 -14.56 -11.95
N GLU A 116 -8.16 -15.73 -12.55
CA GLU A 116 -9.28 -16.51 -13.06
C GLU A 116 -10.18 -16.81 -11.86
N VAL A 117 -11.14 -15.92 -11.61
CA VAL A 117 -12.18 -16.17 -10.62
C VAL A 117 -13.05 -17.28 -11.21
N PRO A 118 -13.17 -18.45 -10.55
CA PRO A 118 -14.14 -19.44 -10.99
C PRO A 118 -15.51 -18.78 -10.98
N LYS A 119 -16.32 -18.98 -12.02
CA LYS A 119 -17.71 -18.49 -12.10
C LYS A 119 -18.52 -19.02 -10.90
N ARG A 120 -18.44 -18.33 -9.75
CA ARG A 120 -19.32 -18.55 -8.60
C ARG A 120 -20.51 -17.62 -8.73
N THR A 121 -21.69 -18.19 -8.59
CA THR A 121 -22.97 -17.49 -8.66
C THR A 121 -23.13 -16.54 -7.47
N VAL A 122 -23.60 -15.32 -7.75
CA VAL A 122 -23.69 -14.14 -6.86
C VAL A 122 -24.52 -14.35 -5.58
N SER A 123 -25.16 -15.51 -5.40
CA SER A 123 -25.89 -15.86 -4.17
C SER A 123 -24.99 -15.94 -2.92
N GLU A 124 -23.68 -16.12 -3.07
CA GLU A 124 -22.73 -16.27 -1.94
C GLU A 124 -21.87 -15.03 -1.69
N GLU A 125 -21.86 -14.01 -2.56
CA GLU A 125 -20.99 -12.82 -2.41
C GLU A 125 -21.58 -11.73 -1.51
N TRP A 126 -22.81 -11.89 -1.01
CA TRP A 126 -23.44 -11.00 -0.01
C TRP A 126 -23.61 -11.62 1.37
N SER A 127 -23.18 -12.87 1.58
CA SER A 127 -23.15 -13.49 2.91
C SER A 127 -21.77 -13.37 3.52
N SER A 128 -21.44 -12.18 4.04
CA SER A 128 -20.35 -12.04 5.01
C SER A 128 -20.91 -12.24 6.42
N SER A 129 -21.19 -13.48 6.78
CA SER A 129 -21.30 -13.91 8.16
C SER A 129 -20.72 -15.31 8.24
N GLY A 130 -19.65 -15.45 9.01
CA GLY A 130 -19.10 -16.75 9.34
C GLY A 130 -20.16 -17.55 10.11
N ASP A 131 -20.69 -18.57 9.46
CA ASP A 131 -21.28 -19.69 10.17
C ASP A 131 -21.04 -21.00 9.43
N SER A 132 -21.01 -22.06 10.20
CA SER A 132 -20.37 -23.34 9.88
C SER A 132 -21.08 -24.13 8.77
N LYS A 133 -20.29 -24.96 8.07
CA LYS A 133 -20.74 -25.94 7.07
C LYS A 133 -21.99 -26.71 7.49
N GLY A 134 -22.99 -26.71 6.60
CA GLY A 134 -24.04 -27.73 6.52
C GLY A 134 -24.42 -27.90 5.05
N GLU A 135 -23.98 -29.00 4.45
CA GLU A 135 -24.47 -29.46 3.15
C GLU A 135 -25.95 -29.80 3.29
N GLU A 136 -26.84 -29.12 2.57
CA GLU A 136 -28.18 -29.63 2.26
C GLU A 136 -28.30 -29.82 0.76
N GLU A 137 -27.91 -31.04 0.35
CA GLU A 137 -28.35 -31.67 -0.89
C GLU A 137 -29.87 -31.63 -1.02
N GLU A 138 -30.36 -31.55 -2.26
CA GLU A 138 -31.72 -31.89 -2.64
C GLU A 138 -32.13 -33.25 -2.07
N ARG A 139 -32.80 -33.26 -0.91
CA ARG A 139 -33.55 -34.42 -0.43
C ARG A 139 -35.03 -34.12 -0.42
N ARG A 140 -35.69 -34.60 -1.48
CA ARG A 140 -37.12 -34.95 -1.44
C ARG A 140 -37.37 -35.82 -0.21
N SER A 141 -38.18 -35.33 0.73
CA SER A 141 -38.80 -36.15 1.77
C SER A 141 -40.28 -35.82 1.83
N PRO A 142 -41.18 -36.82 1.74
CA PRO A 142 -42.62 -36.62 1.72
C PRO A 142 -43.11 -36.44 3.16
N LYS A 143 -43.79 -35.32 3.44
CA LYS A 143 -44.77 -35.19 4.51
C LYS A 143 -45.59 -33.94 4.25
N GLU A 144 -46.71 -34.16 3.57
CA GLU A 144 -47.87 -33.29 3.62
C GLU A 144 -48.22 -33.06 5.11
N LYS A 145 -47.88 -31.87 5.60
CA LYS A 145 -48.73 -31.16 6.55
C LYS A 145 -49.34 -30.03 5.75
N GLU A 146 -50.67 -30.01 5.76
CA GLU A 146 -51.53 -29.06 5.06
C GLU A 146 -50.98 -27.62 5.13
N PRO A 147 -51.01 -26.87 4.01
CA PRO A 147 -50.59 -25.48 4.04
C PRO A 147 -51.64 -24.67 4.78
N LYS A 148 -51.33 -24.21 5.99
CA LYS A 148 -51.91 -22.96 6.47
C LYS A 148 -51.57 -21.91 5.41
N GLU A 149 -52.59 -21.31 4.80
CA GLU A 149 -52.48 -20.24 3.82
C GLU A 149 -51.50 -19.17 4.36
N ARG A 150 -50.29 -19.12 3.81
CA ARG A 150 -49.46 -17.92 3.99
C ARG A 150 -50.07 -16.85 3.09
N ASP A 151 -50.58 -15.81 3.72
CA ASP A 151 -51.11 -14.60 3.08
C ASP A 151 -50.02 -13.74 2.40
N GLU A 152 -48.78 -14.23 2.35
CA GLU A 152 -47.63 -13.56 1.76
C GLU A 152 -47.21 -14.21 0.43
N GLU A 153 -46.76 -13.38 -0.50
CA GLU A 153 -46.27 -13.74 -1.82
C GLU A 153 -44.85 -13.20 -2.04
N VAL A 154 -44.00 -14.03 -2.67
CA VAL A 154 -42.59 -13.71 -2.90
C VAL A 154 -42.39 -13.26 -4.34
N ILE A 155 -41.94 -12.02 -4.53
CA ILE A 155 -41.74 -11.37 -5.84
C ILE A 155 -40.24 -11.24 -6.15
N LYS A 156 -39.84 -11.52 -7.39
CA LYS A 156 -38.49 -11.22 -7.89
C LYS A 156 -38.42 -9.78 -8.37
N VAL A 157 -37.46 -9.01 -7.87
CA VAL A 157 -37.27 -7.60 -8.21
C VAL A 157 -35.93 -7.41 -8.92
N PHE A 158 -35.99 -6.80 -10.10
CA PHE A 158 -34.84 -6.40 -10.91
C PHE A 158 -34.68 -4.87 -10.82
N ASP A 159 -33.46 -4.38 -10.59
CA ASP A 159 -33.17 -2.94 -10.54
C ASP A 159 -32.86 -2.34 -11.92
N GLY A 160 -32.82 -3.17 -12.98
CA GLY A 160 -32.79 -2.69 -14.36
C GLY A 160 -32.52 -3.76 -15.41
N ASN A 161 -32.35 -3.35 -16.66
CA ASN A 161 -32.16 -4.26 -17.79
C ASN A 161 -30.89 -5.12 -17.63
N CYS A 162 -29.84 -4.55 -17.05
CA CYS A 162 -28.58 -5.26 -16.80
C CYS A 162 -28.77 -6.40 -15.80
N SER A 163 -29.58 -6.20 -14.76
CA SER A 163 -29.85 -7.22 -13.75
C SER A 163 -30.73 -8.33 -14.31
N MET A 164 -31.70 -8.01 -15.17
CA MET A 164 -32.51 -8.98 -15.91
C MET A 164 -31.66 -9.84 -16.87
N LYS A 165 -30.83 -9.21 -17.72
CA LYS A 165 -29.93 -9.90 -18.67
C LYS A 165 -28.98 -10.87 -17.93
N LYS A 166 -28.49 -10.48 -16.75
CA LYS A 166 -27.61 -11.29 -15.90
C LYS A 166 -28.35 -12.25 -14.96
N ARG A 167 -29.69 -12.23 -14.97
CA ARG A 167 -30.57 -12.98 -14.04
C ARG A 167 -30.25 -12.71 -12.56
N LEU A 168 -29.85 -11.49 -12.24
CA LEU A 168 -29.59 -10.99 -10.89
C LEU A 168 -30.83 -10.27 -10.37
N TYR A 169 -31.46 -10.82 -9.33
CA TYR A 169 -32.64 -10.24 -8.69
C TYR A 169 -32.54 -10.34 -7.16
N ARG A 170 -33.29 -9.50 -6.47
CA ARG A 170 -33.59 -9.68 -5.04
C ARG A 170 -35.04 -10.13 -4.89
N THR A 171 -35.38 -10.72 -3.74
CA THR A 171 -36.75 -11.16 -3.45
C THR A 171 -37.36 -10.34 -2.33
N ILE A 172 -38.62 -9.97 -2.49
CA ILE A 172 -39.44 -9.33 -1.44
C ILE A 172 -40.59 -10.26 -1.06
N SER A 173 -40.95 -10.30 0.22
CA SER A 173 -42.18 -10.94 0.71
C SER A 173 -43.19 -9.84 1.02
N VAL A 174 -44.36 -9.89 0.37
CA VAL A 174 -45.42 -8.90 0.55
C VAL A 174 -46.77 -9.61 0.70
N PRO A 175 -47.75 -9.04 1.41
CA PRO A 175 -49.11 -9.60 1.44
C PRO A 175 -49.70 -9.75 0.03
N ARG A 176 -50.54 -10.77 -0.21
CA ARG A 176 -51.20 -10.99 -1.51
C ARG A 176 -52.07 -9.82 -1.98
N GLN A 177 -52.51 -8.98 -1.05
CA GLN A 177 -53.29 -7.76 -1.32
C GLN A 177 -52.43 -6.49 -1.34
N ALA A 178 -51.10 -6.62 -1.33
CA ALA A 178 -50.21 -5.47 -1.27
C ALA A 178 -50.42 -4.53 -2.47
N THR A 179 -50.47 -3.24 -2.15
CA THR A 179 -50.55 -2.14 -3.12
C THR A 179 -49.22 -1.95 -3.84
N SER A 180 -49.24 -1.27 -4.99
CA SER A 180 -48.02 -0.89 -5.72
C SER A 180 -47.03 -0.14 -4.83
N LYS A 181 -47.53 0.76 -3.97
CA LYS A 181 -46.73 1.53 -3.02
C LYS A 181 -46.00 0.66 -2.00
N GLU A 182 -46.69 -0.31 -1.40
CA GLU A 182 -46.08 -1.23 -0.42
C GLU A 182 -45.00 -2.10 -1.07
N ILE A 183 -45.21 -2.51 -2.32
CA ILE A 183 -44.24 -3.26 -3.12
C ILE A 183 -43.02 -2.39 -3.44
N VAL A 184 -43.21 -1.13 -3.85
CA VAL A 184 -42.12 -0.17 -4.08
C VAL A 184 -41.32 0.05 -2.80
N GLU A 185 -41.97 0.30 -1.66
CA GLU A 185 -41.30 0.49 -0.37
C GLU A 185 -40.54 -0.77 0.09
N ALA A 186 -41.08 -1.97 -0.13
CA ALA A 186 -40.39 -3.22 0.13
C ALA A 186 -39.17 -3.40 -0.79
N ALA A 187 -39.31 -3.07 -2.08
CA ALA A 187 -38.23 -3.13 -3.06
C ALA A 187 -37.10 -2.14 -2.73
N LEU A 188 -37.43 -0.88 -2.45
CA LEU A 188 -36.46 0.15 -2.08
C LEU A 188 -35.67 -0.24 -0.82
N ARG A 189 -36.35 -0.76 0.22
CA ARG A 189 -35.68 -1.31 1.42
C ARG A 189 -34.71 -2.43 1.06
N THR A 190 -35.15 -3.34 0.19
CA THR A 190 -34.37 -4.50 -0.24
C THR A 190 -33.14 -4.11 -1.06
N PHE A 191 -33.20 -3.00 -1.80
CA PHE A 191 -32.06 -2.44 -2.53
C PHE A 191 -31.29 -1.36 -1.74
N HIS A 192 -31.66 -1.11 -0.47
CA HIS A 192 -31.08 -0.04 0.37
C HIS A 192 -31.09 1.33 -0.34
N ILE A 193 -32.22 1.67 -0.95
CA ILE A 193 -32.48 2.97 -1.56
C ILE A 193 -33.27 3.82 -0.56
N SER A 194 -32.65 4.90 -0.08
CA SER A 194 -33.20 5.84 0.92
C SER A 194 -33.86 7.07 0.28
N ASP A 195 -34.34 6.96 -0.95
CA ASP A 195 -34.98 8.04 -1.71
C ASP A 195 -36.50 8.00 -1.51
N ASP A 196 -37.21 9.07 -1.92
CA ASP A 196 -38.66 9.16 -1.82
C ASP A 196 -39.33 8.07 -2.70
N PRO A 197 -40.15 7.17 -2.12
CA PRO A 197 -40.87 6.14 -2.86
C PRO A 197 -41.72 6.66 -4.03
N GLN A 198 -42.18 7.91 -3.95
CA GLN A 198 -42.98 8.53 -5.03
C GLN A 198 -42.19 8.73 -6.33
N ASN A 199 -40.85 8.70 -6.27
CA ASN A 199 -39.99 8.81 -7.44
C ASN A 199 -39.80 7.46 -8.17
N TYR A 200 -40.50 6.41 -7.77
CA TYR A 200 -40.34 5.07 -8.33
C TYR A 200 -41.68 4.46 -8.72
N TYR A 201 -41.65 3.61 -9.73
CA TYR A 201 -42.78 2.78 -10.14
C TYR A 201 -42.30 1.35 -10.42
N ILE A 202 -43.24 0.43 -10.52
CA ILE A 202 -42.99 -0.98 -10.82
C ILE A 202 -43.55 -1.32 -12.20
N ALA A 203 -42.76 -2.05 -12.99
CA ALA A 203 -43.16 -2.55 -14.29
C ALA A 203 -43.03 -4.08 -14.33
N GLU A 204 -43.84 -4.73 -15.16
CA GLU A 204 -43.76 -6.19 -15.34
C GLU A 204 -42.42 -6.58 -16.01
N ALA A 205 -41.72 -7.56 -15.43
CA ALA A 205 -40.49 -8.10 -16.00
C ALA A 205 -40.78 -9.42 -16.75
N VAL A 206 -41.03 -9.32 -18.06
CA VAL A 206 -41.36 -10.48 -18.91
C VAL A 206 -40.10 -11.09 -19.53
N GLU A 207 -39.82 -12.36 -19.25
CA GLU A 207 -38.81 -13.16 -19.96
C GLU A 207 -39.35 -13.61 -21.34
N LYS A 208 -39.31 -12.76 -22.37
CA LYS A 208 -39.45 -13.19 -23.78
C LYS A 208 -38.06 -13.45 -24.36
N GLY A 209 -37.88 -14.58 -25.05
CA GLY A 209 -36.56 -15.11 -25.46
C GLY A 209 -35.69 -14.14 -26.27
N PHE A 210 -34.37 -14.18 -26.01
CA PHE A 210 -33.20 -13.57 -26.68
C PHE A 210 -33.22 -12.11 -27.17
N PHE A 211 -34.36 -11.42 -27.24
CA PHE A 211 -34.47 -10.01 -27.60
C PHE A 211 -35.44 -9.31 -26.66
N LEU A 212 -34.97 -8.25 -25.98
CA LEU A 212 -35.81 -7.32 -25.26
C LEU A 212 -36.54 -6.47 -26.31
N ALA A 213 -37.87 -6.59 -26.41
CA ALA A 213 -38.65 -5.64 -27.20
C ALA A 213 -38.60 -4.28 -26.48
N GLU A 214 -37.85 -3.32 -27.03
CA GLU A 214 -37.52 -2.04 -26.39
C GLU A 214 -38.72 -1.11 -26.12
N ASN A 215 -39.94 -1.47 -26.54
CA ASN A 215 -41.07 -0.54 -26.62
C ASN A 215 -42.37 -0.96 -25.89
N GLU A 216 -42.38 -1.99 -25.04
CA GLU A 216 -43.60 -2.40 -24.33
C GLU A 216 -43.34 -2.76 -22.85
N GLU A 217 -42.72 -1.85 -22.07
CA GLU A 217 -42.75 -1.96 -20.60
C GLU A 217 -44.15 -1.53 -20.10
N ARG A 218 -44.91 -2.46 -19.52
CA ARG A 218 -46.21 -2.18 -18.93
C ARG A 218 -46.05 -1.75 -17.47
N GLU A 219 -46.29 -0.48 -17.19
CA GLU A 219 -46.44 0.03 -15.81
C GLU A 219 -47.65 -0.65 -15.15
N LEU A 220 -47.48 -1.06 -13.89
CA LEU A 220 -48.52 -1.72 -13.12
C LEU A 220 -49.38 -0.66 -12.40
N ASP A 221 -50.70 -0.71 -12.60
CA ASP A 221 -51.64 0.32 -12.13
C ASP A 221 -51.68 0.48 -10.59
N GLU A 222 -51.88 1.72 -10.12
CA GLU A 222 -51.86 2.09 -8.69
C GLU A 222 -53.10 1.65 -7.88
N VAL A 223 -54.17 1.16 -8.52
CA VAL A 223 -55.53 1.16 -7.93
C VAL A 223 -56.08 -0.24 -7.55
N GLU A 224 -55.41 -1.35 -7.89
CA GLU A 224 -55.90 -2.71 -7.58
C GLU A 224 -54.82 -3.67 -7.02
N PRO A 225 -55.19 -4.75 -6.30
CA PRO A 225 -54.24 -5.78 -5.85
C PRO A 225 -53.56 -6.48 -7.05
N LEU A 226 -52.28 -6.16 -7.27
CA LEU A 226 -51.51 -6.52 -8.47
C LEU A 226 -51.31 -8.03 -8.68
N LEU A 227 -51.33 -8.80 -7.59
CA LEU A 227 -50.93 -10.22 -7.57
C LEU A 227 -52.05 -11.20 -8.00
N GLY A 228 -53.30 -10.72 -8.10
CA GLY A 228 -54.45 -11.57 -8.42
C GLY A 228 -54.70 -11.80 -9.91
N ARG A 229 -54.32 -10.86 -10.79
CA ARG A 229 -54.63 -10.91 -12.24
C ARG A 229 -53.53 -10.42 -13.20
N GLN A 230 -52.59 -9.56 -12.78
CA GLN A 230 -51.65 -8.90 -13.71
C GLN A 230 -50.28 -9.61 -13.82
N LEU A 231 -49.77 -10.25 -12.76
CA LEU A 231 -48.42 -10.87 -12.73
C LEU A 231 -48.43 -12.41 -12.78
N ARG A 232 -49.60 -13.06 -12.80
CA ARG A 232 -49.72 -14.52 -12.78
C ARG A 232 -49.65 -15.10 -14.19
N THR A 233 -48.50 -15.66 -14.55
CA THR A 233 -48.39 -16.67 -15.62
C THR A 233 -48.33 -18.05 -14.98
N GLU A 234 -49.14 -19.01 -15.44
CA GLU A 234 -49.20 -20.37 -14.85
C GLU A 234 -47.80 -20.98 -14.66
N GLY A 235 -47.45 -21.28 -13.40
CA GLY A 235 -46.22 -22.00 -13.04
C GLY A 235 -44.95 -21.15 -12.82
N LYS A 236 -44.98 -19.82 -12.98
CA LYS A 236 -43.80 -18.94 -12.74
C LYS A 236 -44.03 -17.93 -11.60
N ARG A 237 -42.95 -17.62 -10.86
CA ARG A 237 -42.96 -16.58 -9.81
C ARG A 237 -43.07 -15.18 -10.45
N PRO A 238 -43.86 -14.27 -9.86
CA PRO A 238 -43.99 -12.90 -10.37
C PRO A 238 -42.64 -12.19 -10.35
N SER A 239 -42.35 -11.45 -11.43
CA SER A 239 -41.09 -10.76 -11.65
C SER A 239 -41.37 -9.31 -12.07
N ILE A 240 -40.72 -8.36 -11.42
CA ILE A 240 -40.93 -6.92 -11.65
C ILE A 240 -39.61 -6.18 -11.83
N PHE A 241 -39.66 -5.08 -12.56
CA PHE A 241 -38.64 -4.04 -12.55
C PHE A 241 -39.00 -2.96 -11.54
N LEU A 242 -38.01 -2.52 -10.76
CA LEU A 242 -38.09 -1.25 -10.03
C LEU A 242 -37.53 -0.16 -10.96
N ARG A 243 -38.35 0.84 -11.30
CA ARG A 243 -38.01 1.91 -12.25
C ARG A 243 -38.10 3.28 -11.59
N TYR A 244 -37.30 4.22 -12.08
CA TYR A 244 -37.36 5.62 -11.65
C TYR A 244 -38.41 6.37 -12.48
N LYS A 245 -39.34 7.07 -11.82
CA LYS A 245 -40.40 7.84 -12.45
C LYS A 245 -39.85 9.17 -12.96
N GLU A 246 -39.64 9.27 -14.27
CA GLU A 246 -39.27 10.52 -14.92
C GLU A 246 -40.47 11.46 -14.91
N ARG A 247 -40.43 12.52 -14.08
CA ARG A 247 -41.49 13.53 -14.02
C ARG A 247 -41.63 14.29 -15.34
N ASP A 248 -40.51 14.45 -16.05
CA ASP A 248 -40.44 15.01 -17.39
C ASP A 248 -39.33 14.25 -18.16
N PRO A 249 -39.64 13.60 -19.29
CA PRO A 249 -38.64 12.87 -20.08
C PRO A 249 -37.68 13.79 -20.85
N ASP A 250 -38.05 15.05 -21.08
CA ASP A 250 -37.28 15.98 -21.90
C ASP A 250 -36.34 16.87 -21.07
N GLN A 251 -36.51 16.92 -19.74
CA GLN A 251 -35.71 17.76 -18.84
C GLN A 251 -35.57 17.20 -17.43
N GLY A 252 -34.50 17.60 -16.75
CA GLY A 252 -34.31 17.33 -15.34
C GLY A 252 -33.05 17.96 -14.79
N TYR A 253 -32.45 17.29 -13.80
CA TYR A 253 -31.25 17.77 -13.13
C TYR A 253 -30.19 16.68 -13.11
N ILE A 254 -28.95 17.08 -13.38
CA ILE A 254 -27.77 16.28 -13.07
C ILE A 254 -27.00 16.93 -11.94
N ARG A 255 -26.30 16.10 -11.16
CA ARG A 255 -25.44 16.59 -10.09
C ARG A 255 -24.02 16.67 -10.60
N VAL A 256 -23.48 17.88 -10.66
CA VAL A 256 -22.10 18.16 -11.08
C VAL A 256 -21.25 18.47 -9.85
N TYR A 257 -20.11 17.81 -9.75
CA TYR A 257 -19.12 17.93 -8.68
C TYR A 257 -17.93 18.76 -9.16
N PRO A 258 -17.32 19.60 -8.32
CA PRO A 258 -16.15 20.39 -8.71
C PRO A 258 -14.86 19.55 -8.65
N GLY A 259 -14.63 18.67 -9.63
CA GLY A 259 -13.44 17.78 -9.68
C GLY A 259 -12.11 18.49 -10.01
N GLY A 260 -12.17 19.75 -10.41
CA GLY A 260 -11.01 20.62 -10.59
C GLY A 260 -11.32 22.11 -10.40
N LEU A 261 -12.55 22.46 -10.01
CA LEU A 261 -12.89 23.82 -9.64
C LEU A 261 -12.47 24.04 -8.19
N ARG A 262 -11.49 24.92 -8.01
CA ARG A 262 -10.79 25.20 -6.75
C ARG A 262 -11.66 26.02 -5.77
N ASN A 263 -12.92 25.63 -5.60
CA ASN A 263 -13.90 26.22 -4.70
C ASN A 263 -14.50 25.13 -3.81
N ASN A 264 -14.57 25.38 -2.49
CA ASN A 264 -15.05 24.45 -1.44
C ASN A 264 -16.57 24.21 -1.46
N MET A 265 -17.19 24.28 -2.63
CA MET A 265 -18.62 24.13 -2.77
C MET A 265 -19.00 22.68 -2.99
N GLY A 266 -20.02 22.23 -2.26
CA GLY A 266 -20.64 20.93 -2.54
C GLY A 266 -21.18 20.85 -3.98
N PRO A 267 -21.54 19.64 -4.42
CA PRO A 267 -22.04 19.44 -5.77
C PRO A 267 -23.25 20.32 -6.07
N LYS A 268 -23.34 20.79 -7.31
CA LYS A 268 -24.43 21.65 -7.78
C LYS A 268 -25.36 20.85 -8.68
N ASN A 269 -26.67 21.07 -8.50
CA ASN A 269 -27.68 20.52 -9.40
C ASN A 269 -27.77 21.43 -10.64
N ILE A 270 -27.40 20.92 -11.80
CA ILE A 270 -27.44 21.62 -13.08
C ILE A 270 -28.71 21.18 -13.83
N PRO A 271 -29.59 22.12 -14.22
CA PRO A 271 -30.73 21.80 -15.07
C PRO A 271 -30.24 21.40 -16.46
N VAL A 272 -30.77 20.32 -17.01
CA VAL A 272 -30.42 19.82 -18.35
C VAL A 272 -31.67 19.37 -19.09
N THR A 273 -31.66 19.50 -20.41
CA THR A 273 -32.66 18.95 -21.34
C THR A 273 -32.04 17.83 -22.17
N LYS A 274 -32.86 17.13 -22.98
CA LYS A 274 -32.38 16.12 -23.95
C LYS A 274 -31.46 16.69 -25.04
N GLU A 275 -31.43 18.00 -25.23
CA GLU A 275 -30.54 18.70 -26.15
C GLU A 275 -29.27 19.24 -25.49
N THR A 276 -29.27 19.44 -24.17
CA THR A 276 -28.15 20.07 -23.46
C THR A 276 -26.86 19.28 -23.63
N THR A 277 -25.83 19.95 -24.13
CA THR A 277 -24.51 19.39 -24.41
C THR A 277 -23.59 19.45 -23.19
N ALA A 278 -22.49 18.68 -23.21
CA ALA A 278 -21.46 18.72 -22.17
C ALA A 278 -20.88 20.13 -21.98
N VAL A 279 -20.65 20.88 -23.06
CA VAL A 279 -20.13 22.27 -23.00
C VAL A 279 -21.10 23.22 -22.31
N GLU A 280 -22.40 23.11 -22.62
CA GLU A 280 -23.43 23.92 -21.95
C GLU A 280 -23.54 23.58 -20.46
N VAL A 281 -23.38 22.30 -20.10
CA VAL A 281 -23.29 21.87 -18.69
C VAL A 281 -22.08 22.48 -18.00
N ILE A 282 -20.91 22.51 -18.66
CA ILE A 282 -19.70 23.13 -18.12
C ILE A 282 -19.96 24.61 -17.85
N GLN A 283 -20.51 25.35 -18.81
CA GLN A 283 -20.84 26.77 -18.66
C GLN A 283 -21.80 27.03 -17.49
N MET A 284 -22.90 26.28 -17.42
CA MET A 284 -23.87 26.40 -16.32
C MET A 284 -23.26 26.02 -14.97
N ALA A 285 -22.40 25.00 -14.94
CA ALA A 285 -21.70 24.58 -13.75
C ALA A 285 -20.73 25.67 -13.26
N LEU A 286 -19.87 26.21 -14.13
CA LEU A 286 -18.93 27.29 -13.81
C LEU A 286 -19.65 28.49 -13.18
N GLY A 287 -20.78 28.92 -13.75
CA GLY A 287 -21.61 29.98 -13.18
C GLY A 287 -22.13 29.63 -11.78
N LYS A 288 -22.70 28.44 -11.59
CA LYS A 288 -23.15 27.99 -10.26
C LYS A 288 -22.01 27.75 -9.28
N PHE A 289 -20.80 27.54 -9.78
CA PHE A 289 -19.59 27.41 -8.98
C PHE A 289 -18.92 28.77 -8.67
N GLY A 290 -19.43 29.88 -9.20
CA GLY A 290 -18.88 31.23 -8.99
C GLY A 290 -17.55 31.47 -9.71
N VAL A 291 -17.30 30.74 -10.80
CA VAL A 291 -16.06 30.80 -11.59
C VAL A 291 -16.39 31.35 -13.00
N GLU A 292 -17.10 32.47 -13.06
CA GLU A 292 -17.64 33.03 -14.31
C GLU A 292 -16.59 33.68 -15.23
N MET A 293 -15.40 33.99 -14.69
CA MET A 293 -14.32 34.70 -15.39
C MET A 293 -13.37 33.79 -16.17
N THR A 294 -13.61 32.48 -16.19
CA THR A 294 -12.73 31.49 -16.85
C THR A 294 -13.37 30.95 -18.12
N ASP A 295 -12.56 30.80 -19.17
CA ASP A 295 -13.02 30.23 -20.44
C ASP A 295 -13.43 28.75 -20.27
N PRO A 296 -14.68 28.37 -20.63
CA PRO A 296 -15.15 26.99 -20.62
C PRO A 296 -14.28 26.01 -21.39
N GLU A 297 -13.51 26.46 -22.39
CA GLU A 297 -12.60 25.60 -23.16
C GLU A 297 -11.47 25.01 -22.32
N HIS A 298 -11.10 25.62 -21.18
CA HIS A 298 -10.10 25.07 -20.26
C HIS A 298 -10.67 24.01 -19.29
N TYR A 299 -11.92 23.59 -19.49
CA TYR A 299 -12.59 22.63 -18.63
C TYR A 299 -13.16 21.46 -19.41
N GLU A 300 -13.20 20.32 -18.76
CA GLU A 300 -13.81 19.10 -19.26
C GLU A 300 -14.88 18.61 -18.27
N LEU A 301 -15.88 17.93 -18.82
CA LEU A 301 -16.89 17.21 -18.06
C LEU A 301 -16.49 15.73 -18.07
N ILE A 302 -16.27 15.18 -16.88
CA ILE A 302 -15.88 13.78 -16.71
C ILE A 302 -17.06 13.01 -16.12
N GLU A 303 -17.48 11.98 -16.83
CA GLU A 303 -18.40 10.97 -16.32
C GLU A 303 -17.59 9.97 -15.47
N VAL A 304 -18.01 9.80 -14.22
CA VAL A 304 -17.38 8.88 -13.27
C VAL A 304 -18.41 7.86 -12.81
N LEU A 305 -18.15 6.60 -13.08
CA LEU A 305 -18.99 5.49 -12.66
C LEU A 305 -18.32 4.69 -11.54
N LEU A 306 -19.02 4.59 -10.40
CA LEU A 306 -18.54 3.93 -9.18
C LEU A 306 -18.98 2.46 -9.03
N ASP A 307 -19.56 1.85 -10.07
CA ASP A 307 -20.00 0.45 -10.02
C ASP A 307 -18.85 -0.53 -10.31
N ARG A 308 -18.54 -1.40 -9.33
CA ARG A 308 -17.48 -2.44 -9.42
C ARG A 308 -16.08 -1.93 -9.77
N GLY A 309 -15.76 -0.69 -9.39
CA GLY A 309 -14.50 -0.01 -9.68
C GLY A 309 -14.77 1.48 -9.86
N VAL A 310 -13.79 2.24 -10.34
CA VAL A 310 -13.98 3.62 -10.78
C VAL A 310 -13.55 3.66 -12.23
N ALA A 311 -14.52 3.94 -13.08
CA ALA A 311 -14.29 4.20 -14.48
C ALA A 311 -14.53 5.69 -14.71
N GLU A 312 -13.50 6.37 -15.20
CA GLU A 312 -13.58 7.78 -15.59
C GLU A 312 -13.58 7.85 -17.10
N ARG A 313 -14.42 8.73 -17.64
CA ARG A 313 -14.54 8.94 -19.08
C ARG A 313 -14.71 10.43 -19.34
N ARG A 314 -13.82 10.99 -20.15
CA ARG A 314 -13.98 12.34 -20.67
C ARG A 314 -15.19 12.35 -21.60
N MET A 315 -16.10 13.29 -21.36
CA MET A 315 -17.25 13.49 -22.24
C MET A 315 -16.83 14.33 -23.44
N GLU A 316 -17.22 13.92 -24.64
CA GLU A 316 -17.01 14.76 -25.83
C GLU A 316 -17.91 16.00 -25.76
N ALA A 317 -17.47 17.10 -26.37
CA ALA A 317 -18.16 18.39 -26.32
C ALA A 317 -19.65 18.33 -26.71
N LYS A 318 -20.03 17.42 -27.63
CA LYS A 318 -21.39 17.27 -28.16
C LYS A 318 -22.22 16.19 -27.45
N GLU A 319 -21.64 15.44 -26.52
CA GLU A 319 -22.39 14.46 -25.74
C GLU A 319 -23.46 15.13 -24.88
N ARG A 320 -24.52 14.37 -24.58
CA ARG A 320 -25.71 14.86 -23.89
C ARG A 320 -25.86 14.15 -22.54
N PRO A 321 -25.47 14.77 -21.42
CA PRO A 321 -25.50 14.14 -20.10
C PRO A 321 -26.87 13.60 -19.68
N TRP A 322 -27.97 14.22 -20.12
CA TRP A 322 -29.32 13.75 -19.81
C TRP A 322 -29.62 12.38 -20.40
N GLN A 323 -29.21 12.14 -21.65
CA GLN A 323 -29.42 10.85 -22.33
C GLN A 323 -28.67 9.72 -21.63
N ILE A 324 -27.44 10.00 -21.17
CA ILE A 324 -26.64 9.06 -20.37
C ILE A 324 -27.40 8.67 -19.12
N ILE A 325 -27.89 9.64 -18.32
CA ILE A 325 -28.63 9.36 -17.09
C ILE A 325 -29.91 8.56 -17.34
N GLN A 326 -30.67 8.90 -18.39
CA GLN A 326 -31.87 8.12 -18.77
C GLN A 326 -31.51 6.68 -19.13
N GLN A 327 -30.44 6.48 -19.90
CA GLN A 327 -29.94 5.15 -20.22
C GLN A 327 -29.49 4.40 -18.95
N THR A 328 -28.71 5.04 -18.08
CA THR A 328 -28.23 4.41 -16.85
C THR A 328 -29.38 4.02 -15.92
N ARG A 329 -30.42 4.86 -15.80
CA ARG A 329 -31.64 4.55 -15.01
C ARG A 329 -32.38 3.32 -15.54
N LYS A 330 -32.44 3.15 -16.86
CA LYS A 330 -33.05 1.97 -17.49
C LYS A 330 -32.17 0.72 -17.32
N GLU A 331 -30.85 0.89 -17.40
CA GLU A 331 -29.91 -0.23 -17.27
C GLU A 331 -29.78 -0.74 -15.83
N SER A 332 -29.64 0.16 -14.86
CA SER A 332 -29.59 -0.16 -13.42
C SER A 332 -29.76 1.10 -12.56
N LEU A 333 -30.72 1.05 -11.63
CA LEU A 333 -30.89 2.09 -10.61
C LEU A 333 -29.64 2.25 -9.74
N ARG A 334 -28.93 1.16 -9.47
CA ARG A 334 -27.66 1.19 -8.74
C ARG A 334 -26.59 1.94 -9.53
N GLN A 335 -26.42 1.61 -10.81
CA GLN A 335 -25.43 2.26 -11.67
C GLN A 335 -25.71 3.77 -11.77
N ASN A 336 -26.98 4.16 -11.94
CA ASN A 336 -27.39 5.57 -11.98
C ASN A 336 -27.04 6.32 -10.67
N ARG A 337 -27.30 5.73 -9.50
CA ARG A 337 -26.90 6.34 -8.20
C ARG A 337 -25.39 6.47 -8.03
N MET A 338 -24.64 5.62 -8.72
CA MET A 338 -23.17 5.54 -8.68
C MET A 338 -22.51 6.34 -9.82
N THR A 339 -23.30 6.99 -10.67
CA THR A 339 -22.81 7.85 -11.76
C THR A 339 -22.68 9.28 -11.24
N ARG A 340 -21.54 9.91 -11.47
CA ARG A 340 -21.22 11.29 -11.08
C ARG A 340 -20.68 12.04 -12.29
N PHE A 341 -20.95 13.33 -12.36
CA PHE A 341 -20.32 14.22 -13.33
C PHE A 341 -19.39 15.16 -12.60
N TYR A 342 -18.13 15.21 -13.00
CA TYR A 342 -17.15 16.14 -12.45
C TYR A 342 -16.77 17.17 -13.51
N ILE A 343 -16.71 18.44 -13.11
CA ILE A 343 -16.07 19.46 -13.92
C ILE A 343 -14.61 19.60 -13.49
N GLN A 344 -13.71 19.49 -14.44
CA GLN A 344 -12.27 19.44 -14.20
C GLN A 344 -11.53 20.39 -15.14
N GLN A 345 -10.45 21.01 -14.66
CA GLN A 345 -9.58 21.87 -15.46
C GLN A 345 -8.69 20.98 -16.36
N GLN A 346 -8.55 21.32 -17.64
CA GLN A 346 -7.76 20.57 -18.63
C GLN A 346 -6.26 20.62 -18.32
N GLU A 347 -5.76 21.81 -17.95
CA GLU A 347 -4.37 21.99 -17.56
C GLU A 347 -4.20 21.74 -16.07
N ASP A 348 -3.25 20.85 -15.74
CA ASP A 348 -2.86 20.60 -14.36
C ASP A 348 -2.11 21.84 -13.82
N PRO A 349 -2.54 22.46 -12.72
CA PRO A 349 -1.84 23.60 -12.12
C PRO A 349 -0.34 23.39 -11.80
N HIS A 350 0.15 22.16 -11.87
CA HIS A 350 1.27 21.67 -11.08
C HIS A 350 2.62 21.74 -11.76
N GLY A 351 3.01 22.93 -12.21
CA GLY A 351 4.28 23.11 -12.89
C GLY A 351 4.34 22.33 -14.21
N PRO A 352 5.24 22.69 -15.13
CA PRO A 352 5.19 22.12 -16.46
C PRO A 352 5.54 20.62 -16.50
N THR A 353 6.27 20.08 -15.52
CA THR A 353 6.99 18.81 -15.69
C THR A 353 6.34 17.59 -15.05
N VAL A 354 5.91 16.62 -15.87
CA VAL A 354 5.58 15.24 -15.48
C VAL A 354 6.85 14.40 -15.39
N ALA A 355 7.08 13.73 -14.26
CA ALA A 355 8.23 12.84 -14.06
C ALA A 355 7.90 11.38 -14.41
N LEU A 356 8.71 10.78 -15.27
CA LEU A 356 8.59 9.41 -15.76
C LEU A 356 9.84 8.61 -15.38
N PHE A 357 9.70 7.69 -14.44
CA PHE A 357 10.78 6.77 -14.06
C PHE A 357 10.81 5.59 -15.02
N VAL A 358 12.00 5.30 -15.56
CA VAL A 358 12.29 4.16 -16.43
C VAL A 358 13.38 3.32 -15.78
N GLY A 359 13.08 2.08 -15.42
CA GLY A 359 14.00 1.11 -14.83
C GLY A 359 14.10 -0.17 -15.63
N ASN A 360 14.85 -1.15 -15.11
CA ASN A 360 15.25 -2.37 -15.80
C ASN A 360 16.14 -2.12 -17.04
N LEU A 361 16.89 -1.00 -17.06
CA LEU A 361 17.94 -0.79 -18.04
C LEU A 361 19.25 -1.43 -17.54
N PRO A 362 20.25 -1.68 -18.40
CA PRO A 362 21.55 -2.15 -17.93
C PRO A 362 22.24 -1.11 -17.03
N SER A 363 22.96 -1.55 -16.00
CA SER A 363 23.73 -0.69 -15.11
C SER A 363 25.05 -0.24 -15.76
N GLY A 364 25.62 0.86 -15.26
CA GLY A 364 26.96 1.35 -15.64
C GLY A 364 27.08 1.94 -17.05
N LEU A 365 25.98 2.17 -17.76
CA LEU A 365 26.02 2.77 -19.11
C LEU A 365 26.21 4.28 -19.04
N SER A 366 26.88 4.85 -20.06
CA SER A 366 26.95 6.31 -20.20
C SER A 366 25.57 6.91 -20.52
N GLN A 367 25.36 8.19 -20.17
CA GLN A 367 24.13 8.91 -20.49
C GLN A 367 23.74 8.78 -21.98
N LYS A 368 24.69 8.96 -22.91
CA LYS A 368 24.43 8.82 -24.36
C LYS A 368 23.91 7.44 -24.76
N GLN A 369 24.35 6.39 -24.07
CA GLN A 369 23.86 5.03 -24.32
C GLN A 369 22.42 4.86 -23.80
N TYR A 370 22.10 5.39 -22.61
CA TYR A 370 20.71 5.41 -22.14
C TYR A 370 19.81 6.21 -23.08
N GLU A 371 20.23 7.40 -23.51
CA GLU A 371 19.46 8.22 -24.46
C GLU A 371 19.17 7.46 -25.75
N LYS A 372 20.16 6.73 -26.28
CA LYS A 372 19.99 5.91 -27.47
C LYS A 372 18.93 4.82 -27.26
N ILE A 373 19.02 4.06 -26.17
CA ILE A 373 18.04 3.00 -25.84
C ILE A 373 16.63 3.60 -25.74
N LEU A 374 16.49 4.73 -25.06
CA LEU A 374 15.19 5.38 -24.86
C LEU A 374 14.61 5.93 -26.19
N ILE A 375 15.43 6.58 -27.03
CA ILE A 375 15.00 7.10 -28.33
C ILE A 375 14.60 5.97 -29.28
N ASP A 376 15.33 4.85 -29.28
CA ASP A 376 15.02 3.69 -30.13
C ASP A 376 13.64 3.09 -29.78
N ASN A 377 13.21 3.18 -28.51
CA ASN A 377 11.89 2.72 -28.06
C ASN A 377 10.78 3.78 -28.17
N LEU A 378 11.08 5.06 -27.97
CA LEU A 378 10.10 6.17 -28.00
C LEU A 378 9.82 6.72 -29.41
N GLY A 379 10.81 6.63 -30.30
CA GLY A 379 10.86 7.39 -31.54
C GLY A 379 11.19 8.87 -31.32
N LYS A 380 11.75 9.53 -32.34
CA LYS A 380 12.22 10.93 -32.26
C LYS A 380 11.13 11.94 -31.91
N GLY A 381 9.86 11.61 -32.17
CA GLY A 381 8.72 12.49 -31.91
C GLY A 381 8.24 12.53 -30.46
N ASN A 382 8.61 11.56 -29.61
CA ASN A 382 8.20 11.50 -28.20
C ASN A 382 9.39 11.72 -27.24
N ARG A 383 10.39 12.50 -27.68
CA ARG A 383 11.58 12.78 -26.87
C ARG A 383 11.16 13.59 -25.64
N TRP A 384 11.68 13.20 -24.49
CA TRP A 384 11.52 13.91 -23.22
C TRP A 384 12.06 15.35 -23.31
N THR A 385 11.60 16.19 -22.38
CA THR A 385 12.10 17.57 -22.24
C THR A 385 13.50 17.59 -21.65
N ASP A 386 13.70 16.87 -20.54
CA ASP A 386 15.01 16.75 -19.89
C ASP A 386 15.19 15.39 -19.18
N ILE A 387 16.45 15.04 -18.90
CA ILE A 387 16.80 13.94 -18.00
C ILE A 387 17.12 14.53 -16.65
N ASP A 388 16.26 14.29 -15.67
CA ASP A 388 16.42 14.88 -14.35
C ASP A 388 17.47 14.14 -13.52
N VAL A 389 17.43 12.79 -13.50
CA VAL A 389 18.41 11.97 -12.77
C VAL A 389 18.69 10.66 -13.50
N ILE A 390 19.95 10.20 -13.47
CA ILE A 390 20.37 8.86 -13.88
C ILE A 390 20.98 8.12 -12.70
N TYR A 391 20.40 6.97 -12.37
CA TYR A 391 20.91 6.05 -11.37
C TYR A 391 21.76 4.97 -12.06
N TYR A 392 23.03 5.29 -12.34
CA TYR A 392 23.95 4.44 -13.10
C TYR A 392 24.09 3.03 -12.52
N GLU A 393 24.27 2.91 -11.20
CA GLU A 393 24.43 1.61 -10.52
C GLU A 393 23.18 0.73 -10.61
N TYR A 394 22.01 1.35 -10.80
CA TYR A 394 20.72 0.66 -10.80
C TYR A 394 20.07 0.57 -12.18
N GLY A 395 20.74 1.06 -13.23
CA GLY A 395 20.18 1.05 -14.59
C GLY A 395 18.79 1.68 -14.66
N SER A 396 18.65 2.88 -14.09
CA SER A 396 17.37 3.58 -14.02
C SER A 396 17.53 5.06 -14.33
N VAL A 397 16.52 5.66 -14.97
CA VAL A 397 16.53 7.05 -15.44
C VAL A 397 15.20 7.70 -15.11
N VAL A 398 15.20 8.97 -14.74
CA VAL A 398 13.99 9.78 -14.61
C VAL A 398 13.95 10.86 -15.69
N LEU A 399 12.91 10.80 -16.52
CA LEU A 399 12.64 11.73 -17.60
C LEU A 399 11.59 12.75 -17.18
N THR A 400 11.71 13.99 -17.64
CA THR A 400 10.69 15.02 -17.43
C THR A 400 10.06 15.46 -18.74
N TYR A 401 8.75 15.71 -18.70
CA TYR A 401 7.95 16.16 -19.85
C TYR A 401 7.14 17.39 -19.51
N ASN A 402 7.17 18.41 -20.36
CA ASN A 402 6.39 19.64 -20.16
C ASN A 402 4.89 19.51 -20.50
N SER A 403 4.50 18.41 -21.15
CA SER A 403 3.13 18.13 -21.59
C SER A 403 2.66 16.77 -21.07
N THR A 404 1.43 16.73 -20.55
CA THR A 404 0.75 15.50 -20.12
C THR A 404 0.50 14.56 -21.30
N GLU A 405 0.20 15.08 -22.48
CA GLU A 405 -0.04 14.29 -23.69
C GLU A 405 1.24 13.57 -24.14
N GLU A 406 2.37 14.29 -24.21
CA GLU A 406 3.67 13.73 -24.55
C GLU A 406 4.11 12.67 -23.53
N ALA A 407 3.93 12.96 -22.24
CA ALA A 407 4.20 12.01 -21.18
C ALA A 407 3.32 10.75 -21.28
N THR A 408 2.06 10.87 -21.71
CA THR A 408 1.10 9.75 -21.80
C THR A 408 1.48 8.84 -22.96
N SER A 409 1.82 9.44 -24.09
CA SER A 409 2.34 8.76 -25.26
C SER A 409 3.63 8.01 -24.91
N ALA A 410 4.60 8.69 -24.31
CA ALA A 410 5.87 8.10 -23.89
C ALA A 410 5.70 6.96 -22.89
N PHE A 411 4.84 7.14 -21.88
CA PHE A 411 4.50 6.11 -20.90
C PHE A 411 3.95 4.85 -21.58
N SER A 412 3.01 5.01 -22.51
CA SER A 412 2.34 3.90 -23.20
C SER A 412 3.30 3.11 -24.11
N LEU A 413 4.24 3.81 -24.77
CA LEU A 413 5.26 3.20 -25.61
C LEU A 413 6.28 2.42 -24.77
N LEU A 414 6.88 3.06 -23.76
CA LEU A 414 7.92 2.45 -22.94
C LEU A 414 7.38 1.32 -22.07
N LYS A 415 6.15 1.42 -21.55
CA LYS A 415 5.56 0.37 -20.70
C LYS A 415 5.44 -0.98 -21.43
N ASN A 416 5.24 -0.94 -22.75
CA ASN A 416 5.14 -2.15 -23.58
C ASN A 416 6.48 -2.53 -24.23
N ALA A 417 7.53 -1.74 -24.03
CA ALA A 417 8.84 -2.00 -24.59
C ALA A 417 9.57 -3.13 -23.85
N ILE A 418 10.30 -3.92 -24.62
CA ILE A 418 11.16 -5.00 -24.14
C ILE A 418 12.58 -4.67 -24.57
N PHE A 419 13.51 -4.72 -23.63
CA PHE A 419 14.93 -4.54 -23.87
C PHE A 419 15.69 -5.68 -23.17
N ASP A 420 16.59 -6.34 -23.90
CA ASP A 420 17.42 -7.44 -23.37
C ASP A 420 16.58 -8.52 -22.65
N GLU A 421 15.53 -9.00 -23.33
CA GLU A 421 14.56 -10.00 -22.84
C GLU A 421 13.76 -9.60 -21.58
N LYS A 422 13.94 -8.37 -21.09
CA LYS A 422 13.24 -7.81 -19.93
C LYS A 422 12.29 -6.70 -20.36
N GLN A 423 11.09 -6.71 -19.79
CA GLN A 423 10.16 -5.59 -19.95
C GLN A 423 10.69 -4.38 -19.19
N LEU A 424 10.68 -3.20 -19.83
CA LEU A 424 11.05 -1.97 -19.15
C LEU A 424 10.06 -1.67 -18.03
N LEU A 425 10.58 -1.26 -16.88
CA LEU A 425 9.74 -0.78 -15.79
C LEU A 425 9.49 0.70 -16.01
N VAL A 426 8.22 1.11 -16.06
CA VAL A 426 7.86 2.51 -16.28
C VAL A 426 6.84 2.96 -15.24
N LEU A 427 7.14 4.05 -14.53
CA LEU A 427 6.28 4.60 -13.47
C LEU A 427 6.10 6.11 -13.68
N LEU A 428 4.87 6.58 -13.48
CA LEU A 428 4.58 8.01 -13.35
C LEU A 428 4.75 8.40 -11.88
N LEU A 429 5.59 9.40 -11.62
CA LEU A 429 5.89 9.83 -10.25
C LEU A 429 5.11 11.11 -9.90
N PRO A 430 4.51 11.18 -8.70
CA PRO A 430 3.90 12.41 -8.20
C PRO A 430 4.99 13.44 -7.87
N ASN A 431 4.62 14.71 -7.81
CA ASN A 431 5.52 15.76 -7.33
C ASN A 431 5.00 16.32 -5.99
N ILE A 432 5.90 16.49 -5.04
CA ILE A 432 5.61 17.05 -3.72
C ILE A 432 6.11 18.49 -3.68
N GLN A 433 5.26 19.40 -3.21
CA GLN A 433 5.55 20.80 -2.98
C GLN A 433 6.01 20.99 -1.53
N PRO A 434 7.32 21.07 -1.24
CA PRO A 434 7.79 21.04 0.14
C PRO A 434 7.29 22.23 0.96
N HIS A 435 7.11 23.39 0.31
CA HIS A 435 6.59 24.61 0.93
C HIS A 435 5.13 24.50 1.42
N MET A 436 4.38 23.50 0.94
CA MET A 436 2.99 23.27 1.36
C MET A 436 2.87 22.26 2.51
N ILE A 437 4.00 21.70 2.98
CA ILE A 437 4.03 20.81 4.13
C ILE A 437 4.07 21.69 5.40
N PRO A 438 3.11 21.56 6.33
CA PRO A 438 3.14 22.32 7.58
C PRO A 438 4.40 21.98 8.41
N GLU A 439 4.99 22.97 9.08
CA GLU A 439 6.25 22.81 9.83
C GLU A 439 6.20 21.73 10.92
N ASN A 440 5.01 21.47 11.48
CA ASN A 440 4.80 20.47 12.51
C ASN A 440 4.55 19.05 11.98
N VAL A 441 4.64 18.84 10.67
CA VAL A 441 4.41 17.55 10.01
C VAL A 441 5.73 17.02 9.49
N ILE A 442 6.03 15.76 9.81
CA ILE A 442 7.19 15.02 9.31
C ILE A 442 6.66 13.83 8.52
N PRO A 443 6.42 13.98 7.21
CA PRO A 443 5.78 12.95 6.40
C PRO A 443 6.50 11.60 6.49
N LEU A 444 5.74 10.51 6.47
CA LEU A 444 6.27 9.16 6.43
C LEU A 444 6.38 8.67 4.98
N LEU A 445 7.53 8.13 4.60
CA LEU A 445 7.75 7.34 3.39
C LEU A 445 7.76 5.86 3.75
N VAL A 446 6.86 5.08 3.18
CA VAL A 446 6.69 3.65 3.49
C VAL A 446 7.14 2.81 2.30
N PHE A 447 8.10 1.92 2.53
CA PHE A 447 8.52 0.91 1.59
C PHE A 447 7.99 -0.46 2.00
N VAL A 448 7.37 -1.19 1.07
CA VAL A 448 6.86 -2.54 1.33
C VAL A 448 7.47 -3.53 0.35
N ASN A 449 8.20 -4.52 0.87
CA ASN A 449 8.64 -5.67 0.09
C ASN A 449 7.54 -6.74 0.11
N VAL A 450 6.74 -6.79 -0.96
CA VAL A 450 5.58 -7.70 -1.04
C VAL A 450 5.97 -9.19 -1.17
N LYS A 451 7.22 -9.50 -1.56
CA LYS A 451 7.74 -10.88 -1.59
C LYS A 451 8.08 -11.40 -0.19
N SER A 452 8.29 -10.51 0.78
CA SER A 452 8.65 -10.88 2.14
C SER A 452 7.45 -11.35 2.97
N GLY A 453 7.71 -12.19 3.97
CA GLY A 453 6.73 -12.56 4.99
C GLY A 453 5.63 -13.54 4.58
N GLY A 454 5.76 -14.23 3.44
CA GLY A 454 4.75 -15.22 3.00
C GLY A 454 3.43 -14.57 2.59
N CYS A 455 3.50 -13.57 1.70
CA CYS A 455 2.39 -12.76 1.18
C CYS A 455 1.78 -11.74 2.16
N GLN A 456 2.31 -11.59 3.38
CA GLN A 456 1.88 -10.56 4.33
C GLN A 456 2.11 -9.12 3.83
N GLY A 457 3.15 -8.90 3.02
CA GLY A 457 3.44 -7.58 2.46
C GLY A 457 2.31 -7.05 1.56
N LEU A 458 1.56 -7.92 0.88
CA LEU A 458 0.44 -7.51 0.03
C LEU A 458 -0.74 -6.96 0.83
N GLU A 459 -1.05 -7.56 1.98
CA GLU A 459 -2.09 -7.04 2.88
C GLU A 459 -1.65 -5.74 3.57
N LEU A 460 -0.36 -5.67 3.93
CA LEU A 460 0.20 -4.51 4.61
C LEU A 460 0.23 -3.26 3.71
N ILE A 461 0.66 -3.39 2.45
CA ILE A 461 0.65 -2.27 1.50
C ILE A 461 -0.78 -1.77 1.24
N ARG A 462 -1.76 -2.67 1.13
CA ARG A 462 -3.19 -2.34 1.03
C ARG A 462 -3.64 -1.52 2.24
N SER A 463 -3.27 -1.97 3.43
CA SER A 463 -3.69 -1.34 4.67
C SER A 463 -3.06 0.05 4.85
N PHE A 464 -1.77 0.20 4.56
CA PHE A 464 -1.12 1.51 4.63
C PHE A 464 -1.62 2.49 3.57
N ARG A 465 -1.92 2.05 2.35
CA ARG A 465 -2.55 2.92 1.33
C ARG A 465 -3.96 3.37 1.70
N LYS A 466 -4.67 2.64 2.57
CA LYS A 466 -5.95 3.08 3.15
C LYS A 466 -5.75 4.12 4.25
N LEU A 467 -4.78 3.91 5.13
CA LEU A 467 -4.54 4.76 6.30
C LEU A 467 -3.81 6.07 5.93
N LEU A 468 -2.78 6.00 5.10
CA LEU A 468 -1.94 7.12 4.68
C LEU A 468 -2.40 7.72 3.35
N ASN A 469 -1.70 8.75 2.87
CA ASN A 469 -1.78 9.13 1.48
C ASN A 469 -1.10 8.03 0.63
N PRO A 470 -1.74 7.47 -0.41
CA PRO A 470 -1.16 6.39 -1.22
C PRO A 470 0.20 6.73 -1.83
N HIS A 471 0.48 8.00 -2.11
CA HIS A 471 1.76 8.50 -2.62
C HIS A 471 2.89 8.52 -1.58
N GLN A 472 2.60 8.12 -0.33
CA GLN A 472 3.59 7.81 0.69
C GLN A 472 4.03 6.34 0.68
N VAL A 473 3.32 5.46 -0.04
CA VAL A 473 3.45 4.00 0.12
C VAL A 473 3.88 3.33 -1.19
N PHE A 474 5.14 2.90 -1.22
CA PHE A 474 5.80 2.34 -2.39
C PHE A 474 6.01 0.82 -2.26
N ASN A 475 5.72 0.10 -3.33
CA ASN A 475 6.07 -1.32 -3.45
C ASN A 475 7.48 -1.43 -4.01
N LEU A 476 8.37 -2.09 -3.26
CA LEU A 476 9.76 -2.28 -3.65
C LEU A 476 9.96 -3.17 -4.89
N GLU A 477 8.93 -3.93 -5.32
CA GLU A 477 9.00 -4.66 -6.60
C GLU A 477 9.03 -3.73 -7.82
N TYR A 478 8.54 -2.49 -7.71
CA TYR A 478 8.49 -1.55 -8.82
C TYR A 478 9.58 -0.51 -8.67
N GLY A 479 10.81 -0.88 -9.04
CA GLY A 479 11.95 0.04 -9.12
C GLY A 479 12.69 0.22 -7.81
N GLY A 480 12.39 -0.62 -6.81
CA GLY A 480 13.04 -0.56 -5.51
C GLY A 480 12.74 0.71 -4.73
N PRO A 481 13.68 1.18 -3.89
CA PRO A 481 13.51 2.39 -3.10
C PRO A 481 13.54 3.68 -3.93
N LEU A 482 14.20 3.67 -5.09
CA LEU A 482 14.53 4.87 -5.88
C LEU A 482 13.32 5.75 -6.23
N PRO A 483 12.17 5.22 -6.70
CA PRO A 483 10.99 6.04 -6.97
C PRO A 483 10.52 6.84 -5.76
N GLY A 484 10.49 6.20 -4.57
CA GLY A 484 10.06 6.87 -3.34
C GLY A 484 11.07 7.92 -2.86
N LEU A 485 12.36 7.58 -2.91
CA LEU A 485 13.44 8.50 -2.56
C LEU A 485 13.49 9.71 -3.50
N TYR A 486 13.30 9.50 -4.79
CA TYR A 486 13.19 10.58 -5.79
C TYR A 486 12.02 11.52 -5.47
N VAL A 487 10.84 10.99 -5.16
CA VAL A 487 9.64 11.79 -4.85
C VAL A 487 9.84 12.62 -3.58
N PHE A 488 10.55 12.08 -2.58
CA PHE A 488 10.78 12.75 -1.29
C PHE A 488 12.06 13.58 -1.24
N ARG A 489 12.88 13.62 -2.30
CA ARG A 489 14.23 14.21 -2.28
C ARG A 489 14.28 15.68 -1.88
N ASN A 490 13.24 16.44 -2.19
CA ASN A 490 13.15 17.88 -1.92
C ASN A 490 12.54 18.21 -0.56
N ILE A 491 12.13 17.20 0.23
CA ILE A 491 11.54 17.40 1.56
C ILE A 491 12.66 17.50 2.60
N PRO A 492 12.71 18.56 3.42
CA PRO A 492 13.80 18.75 4.38
C PRO A 492 13.77 17.76 5.54
N TYR A 493 12.58 17.33 5.98
CA TYR A 493 12.41 16.39 7.09
C TYR A 493 11.30 15.39 6.79
N TYR A 494 11.65 14.10 6.76
CA TYR A 494 10.70 13.00 6.64
C TYR A 494 11.22 11.75 7.36
N LYS A 495 10.34 10.79 7.65
CA LYS A 495 10.67 9.49 8.23
C LYS A 495 10.52 8.39 7.20
N ILE A 496 11.20 7.26 7.38
CA ILE A 496 11.05 6.07 6.54
C ILE A 496 10.53 4.90 7.38
N LEU A 497 9.61 4.11 6.83
CA LEU A 497 9.19 2.81 7.38
C LEU A 497 9.44 1.72 6.34
N VAL A 498 10.32 0.76 6.63
CA VAL A 498 10.63 -0.36 5.74
C VAL A 498 9.94 -1.62 6.23
N CYS A 499 9.09 -2.20 5.39
CA CYS A 499 8.41 -3.46 5.67
C CYS A 499 9.12 -4.59 4.92
N GLY A 500 9.99 -5.32 5.62
CA GLY A 500 10.91 -6.29 5.03
C GLY A 500 11.71 -7.07 6.08
N GLY A 501 12.70 -7.84 5.61
CA GLY A 501 13.74 -8.43 6.47
C GLY A 501 14.99 -7.56 6.52
N ASP A 502 16.02 -8.03 7.24
CA ASP A 502 17.29 -7.30 7.40
C ASP A 502 17.93 -6.91 6.05
N GLY A 503 17.97 -7.82 5.07
CA GLY A 503 18.48 -7.50 3.71
C GLY A 503 17.65 -6.44 2.96
N THR A 504 16.34 -6.34 3.21
CA THR A 504 15.53 -5.25 2.63
C THR A 504 15.88 -3.91 3.26
N VAL A 505 16.14 -3.89 4.58
CA VAL A 505 16.57 -2.67 5.28
C VAL A 505 17.95 -2.24 4.80
N GLY A 506 18.89 -3.19 4.67
CA GLY A 506 20.21 -2.95 4.09
C GLY A 506 20.13 -2.37 2.67
N TRP A 507 19.27 -2.92 1.81
CA TRP A 507 19.07 -2.40 0.45
C TRP A 507 18.56 -0.94 0.45
N VAL A 508 17.58 -0.61 1.29
CA VAL A 508 17.07 0.77 1.39
C VAL A 508 18.15 1.72 1.92
N LEU A 509 18.95 1.30 2.91
CA LEU A 509 20.07 2.08 3.42
C LEU A 509 21.13 2.33 2.35
N SER A 510 21.52 1.31 1.58
CA SER A 510 22.47 1.47 0.47
C SER A 510 21.94 2.42 -0.61
N CYS A 511 20.66 2.33 -0.96
CA CYS A 511 20.06 3.28 -1.90
C CYS A 511 20.08 4.72 -1.35
N LEU A 512 19.82 4.91 -0.05
CA LEU A 512 19.91 6.21 0.61
C LEU A 512 21.33 6.78 0.60
N ASP A 513 22.35 5.95 0.79
CA ASP A 513 23.74 6.40 0.72
C ASP A 513 24.09 6.96 -0.67
N ASN A 514 23.58 6.28 -1.71
CA ASN A 514 23.83 6.63 -3.11
C ASN A 514 23.11 7.90 -3.54
N VAL A 515 21.84 8.08 -3.14
CA VAL A 515 21.01 9.23 -3.58
C VAL A 515 20.97 10.36 -2.56
N GLY A 516 21.44 10.13 -1.34
CA GLY A 516 21.31 11.05 -0.22
C GLY A 516 22.08 12.35 -0.40
N GLN A 517 23.15 12.35 -1.21
CA GLN A 517 23.92 13.57 -1.51
C GLN A 517 23.12 14.57 -2.34
N ASP A 518 22.23 14.08 -3.21
CA ASP A 518 21.37 14.90 -4.08
C ASP A 518 20.03 15.25 -3.40
N ALA A 519 19.76 14.69 -2.21
CA ALA A 519 18.56 14.94 -1.44
C ALA A 519 18.77 16.03 -0.37
N VAL A 520 17.73 16.83 -0.13
CA VAL A 520 17.73 17.85 0.94
C VAL A 520 17.84 17.21 2.32
N CYS A 521 17.16 16.08 2.53
CA CYS A 521 17.27 15.27 3.75
C CYS A 521 18.20 14.07 3.51
N GLN A 522 19.42 14.13 4.05
CA GLN A 522 20.46 13.14 3.82
C GLN A 522 20.35 11.89 4.72
N SER A 523 19.75 12.01 5.91
CA SER A 523 19.65 10.92 6.89
C SER A 523 18.27 10.87 7.56
N PRO A 524 17.21 10.55 6.82
CA PRO A 524 15.87 10.40 7.38
C PRO A 524 15.80 9.22 8.37
N PRO A 525 15.17 9.39 9.56
CA PRO A 525 15.03 8.30 10.52
C PRO A 525 14.23 7.11 9.97
N MET A 526 14.75 5.89 10.14
CA MET A 526 14.16 4.67 9.56
C MET A 526 13.62 3.67 10.61
N GLY A 527 12.33 3.32 10.52
CA GLY A 527 11.69 2.25 11.27
C GLY A 527 11.50 0.97 10.45
N ILE A 528 11.19 -0.14 11.13
CA ILE A 528 11.11 -1.47 10.50
C ILE A 528 9.81 -2.20 10.87
N VAL A 529 9.10 -2.73 9.88
CA VAL A 529 8.10 -3.78 10.07
C VAL A 529 8.73 -5.13 9.71
N PRO A 530 8.99 -6.02 10.67
CA PRO A 530 9.80 -7.21 10.46
C PRO A 530 9.04 -8.31 9.69
N LEU A 531 9.14 -8.33 8.37
CA LEU A 531 8.55 -9.35 7.49
C LEU A 531 9.52 -10.53 7.21
N GLY A 532 10.80 -10.39 7.57
CA GLY A 532 11.84 -11.42 7.37
C GLY A 532 11.77 -12.61 8.34
N THR A 533 12.75 -13.51 8.25
CA THR A 533 12.87 -14.68 9.15
C THR A 533 13.79 -14.42 10.35
N GLY A 534 14.92 -13.71 10.15
CA GLY A 534 15.89 -13.33 11.18
C GLY A 534 15.39 -12.15 12.03
N ASN A 535 15.28 -10.99 11.37
CA ASN A 535 14.82 -9.70 11.89
C ASN A 535 15.67 -9.22 13.07
N ASP A 536 16.98 -9.41 12.99
CA ASP A 536 17.90 -9.14 14.09
C ASP A 536 17.96 -7.63 14.40
N LEU A 537 18.00 -6.77 13.38
CA LEU A 537 17.99 -5.32 13.58
C LEU A 537 16.65 -4.85 14.20
N ALA A 538 15.53 -5.38 13.70
CA ALA A 538 14.20 -5.06 14.22
C ALA A 538 14.03 -5.46 15.71
N ARG A 539 14.69 -6.53 16.16
CA ARG A 539 14.68 -6.95 17.58
C ARG A 539 15.43 -5.97 18.45
N VAL A 540 16.61 -5.54 18.02
CA VAL A 540 17.43 -4.55 18.74
C VAL A 540 16.71 -3.20 18.84
N LEU A 541 16.04 -2.81 17.75
CA LEU A 541 15.20 -1.61 17.68
C LEU A 541 13.80 -1.77 18.30
N ARG A 542 13.49 -2.95 18.87
CA ARG A 542 12.24 -3.28 19.58
C ARG A 542 10.96 -3.29 18.73
N TRP A 543 11.08 -3.34 17.41
CA TRP A 543 9.95 -3.58 16.49
C TRP A 543 9.46 -5.03 16.53
N GLY A 544 10.28 -5.92 17.09
CA GLY A 544 9.87 -7.28 17.46
C GLY A 544 10.42 -8.37 16.54
N PRO A 545 10.08 -9.64 16.85
CA PRO A 545 10.64 -10.80 16.17
C PRO A 545 10.13 -11.00 14.75
N GLY A 546 9.00 -10.39 14.42
CA GLY A 546 8.29 -10.62 13.17
C GLY A 546 6.83 -10.21 13.23
N TYR A 547 6.32 -9.64 12.14
CA TYR A 547 4.91 -9.29 11.96
C TYR A 547 4.08 -10.54 11.70
N THR A 548 2.95 -10.73 12.38
CA THR A 548 2.12 -11.94 12.25
C THR A 548 0.84 -11.72 11.46
N GLY A 549 0.56 -10.50 11.00
CA GLY A 549 -0.70 -10.13 10.33
C GLY A 549 -1.86 -9.89 11.28
N GLY A 550 -1.75 -10.25 12.56
CA GLY A 550 -2.80 -10.02 13.57
C GLY A 550 -2.73 -8.64 14.25
N GLU A 551 -1.68 -7.86 13.98
CA GLU A 551 -1.54 -6.50 14.52
C GLU A 551 -2.26 -5.52 13.59
N ASP A 552 -3.04 -4.60 14.17
CA ASP A 552 -3.68 -3.52 13.40
C ASP A 552 -2.59 -2.57 12.84
N PRO A 553 -2.48 -2.38 11.50
CA PRO A 553 -1.50 -1.49 10.88
C PRO A 553 -1.54 -0.05 11.41
N LEU A 554 -2.68 0.42 11.93
CA LEU A 554 -2.76 1.73 12.58
C LEU A 554 -1.88 1.83 13.82
N ASN A 555 -1.73 0.73 14.58
CA ASN A 555 -0.86 0.73 15.76
C ASN A 555 0.62 0.81 15.37
N VAL A 556 1.01 0.19 14.26
CA VAL A 556 2.37 0.33 13.72
C VAL A 556 2.67 1.79 13.41
N LEU A 557 1.74 2.50 12.77
CA LEU A 557 1.90 3.94 12.47
C LEU A 557 1.97 4.79 13.74
N ARG A 558 1.20 4.46 14.79
CA ARG A 558 1.32 5.12 16.10
C ARG A 558 2.69 4.89 16.72
N ASP A 559 3.19 3.67 16.67
CA ASP A 559 4.52 3.34 17.18
C ASP A 559 5.62 4.13 16.43
N VAL A 560 5.44 4.44 15.14
CA VAL A 560 6.34 5.30 14.36
C VAL A 560 6.33 6.76 14.83
N ILE A 561 5.15 7.29 15.19
CA ILE A 561 5.01 8.64 15.74
C ILE A 561 5.71 8.73 17.10
N GLU A 562 5.54 7.70 17.95
CA GLU A 562 6.08 7.65 19.31
C GLU A 562 7.52 7.11 19.41
N ALA A 563 8.14 6.73 18.28
CA ALA A 563 9.46 6.14 18.26
C ALA A 563 10.56 7.15 18.59
N GLU A 564 11.61 6.65 19.26
CA GLU A 564 12.83 7.41 19.57
C GLU A 564 13.82 7.30 18.41
N GLU A 565 14.47 8.39 18.06
CA GLU A 565 15.56 8.39 17.08
C GLU A 565 16.86 7.97 17.75
N ILE A 566 17.53 6.98 17.17
CA ILE A 566 18.82 6.47 17.64
C ILE A 566 19.80 6.36 16.47
N GLN A 567 21.09 6.40 16.76
CA GLN A 567 22.12 6.21 15.75
C GLN A 567 22.44 4.72 15.58
N LEU A 568 22.81 4.33 14.36
CA LEU A 568 23.36 3.04 14.01
C LEU A 568 24.70 3.28 13.31
N ASP A 569 25.78 2.82 13.94
CA ASP A 569 27.08 2.75 13.28
C ASP A 569 27.02 1.74 12.14
N ARG A 570 27.66 2.06 11.03
CA ARG A 570 27.79 1.19 9.88
C ARG A 570 29.26 0.99 9.57
N TRP A 571 29.58 -0.15 8.98
CA TRP A 571 30.95 -0.62 8.85
C TRP A 571 31.22 -1.02 7.42
N THR A 572 32.41 -0.72 6.93
CA THR A 572 32.84 -1.11 5.60
C THR A 572 33.76 -2.32 5.73
N VAL A 573 33.37 -3.43 5.10
CA VAL A 573 34.16 -4.66 5.01
C VAL A 573 34.82 -4.67 3.64
N ILE A 574 36.14 -4.64 3.61
CA ILE A 574 36.94 -4.57 2.38
C ILE A 574 37.70 -5.89 2.24
N PHE A 575 37.56 -6.55 1.10
CA PHE A 575 38.28 -7.77 0.75
C PHE A 575 39.35 -7.43 -0.27
N HIS A 576 40.61 -7.65 0.09
CA HIS A 576 41.76 -7.50 -0.79
C HIS A 576 42.20 -8.89 -1.29
N PRO A 577 42.12 -9.15 -2.61
CA PRO A 577 42.64 -10.39 -3.16
C PRO A 577 44.15 -10.47 -2.99
N ASN A 578 44.67 -11.70 -2.85
CA ASN A 578 46.11 -11.93 -2.81
C ASN A 578 46.70 -11.71 -4.22
N GLU A 579 47.69 -10.81 -4.36
CA GLU A 579 48.38 -10.51 -5.62
C GLU A 579 49.10 -11.74 -6.26
N GLN A 580 49.23 -12.86 -5.53
CA GLN A 580 50.03 -14.02 -5.93
C GLN A 580 49.27 -15.16 -6.65
N GLU A 581 47.94 -15.11 -6.76
CA GLU A 581 47.15 -16.14 -7.48
C GLU A 581 46.22 -15.51 -8.54
N GLN A 582 46.80 -15.03 -9.64
CA GLN A 582 46.04 -14.66 -10.84
C GLN A 582 45.66 -15.92 -11.65
N ASP A 583 44.59 -16.59 -11.24
CA ASP A 583 43.90 -17.56 -12.10
C ASP A 583 42.64 -16.88 -12.67
N GLU A 584 42.71 -16.44 -13.94
CA GLU A 584 41.69 -15.59 -14.60
C GLU A 584 40.27 -16.17 -14.53
N THR A 585 40.12 -17.48 -14.36
CA THR A 585 38.82 -18.16 -14.25
C THR A 585 38.15 -18.01 -12.89
N ARG A 586 38.92 -17.86 -11.80
CA ARG A 586 38.38 -17.71 -10.43
C ARG A 586 37.92 -16.28 -10.15
N VAL A 587 38.59 -15.30 -10.73
CA VAL A 587 38.20 -13.87 -10.65
C VAL A 587 36.86 -13.63 -11.35
N ASN A 588 36.61 -14.28 -12.48
CA ASN A 588 35.34 -14.14 -13.21
C ASN A 588 34.13 -14.74 -12.47
N LEU A 589 34.28 -15.87 -11.77
CA LEU A 589 33.22 -16.47 -10.95
C LEU A 589 32.87 -15.64 -9.70
N ALA A 590 33.85 -14.93 -9.12
CA ALA A 590 33.60 -14.00 -8.02
C ALA A 590 32.89 -12.71 -8.49
N ASN A 591 33.20 -12.26 -9.71
CA ASN A 591 32.58 -11.09 -10.33
C ASN A 591 31.16 -11.35 -10.85
N GLU A 592 30.83 -12.57 -11.29
CA GLU A 592 29.47 -12.94 -11.73
C GLU A 592 28.43 -12.96 -10.60
N CYS A 593 28.85 -12.98 -9.33
CA CYS A 593 27.97 -12.92 -8.16
C CYS A 593 27.76 -11.50 -7.59
N LEU A 594 28.35 -10.45 -8.17
CA LEU A 594 28.41 -9.11 -7.57
C LEU A 594 28.11 -7.99 -8.60
N ASP A 595 26.94 -7.36 -8.48
CA ASP A 595 26.64 -6.06 -9.11
C ASP A 595 27.16 -4.92 -8.22
N ALA A 596 28.43 -4.52 -8.35
CA ALA A 596 28.91 -3.15 -8.10
C ALA A 596 30.43 -2.97 -8.37
N ASN A 597 30.74 -1.88 -9.08
CA ASN A 597 32.01 -1.15 -9.19
C ASN A 597 33.19 -1.75 -9.96
N THR A 598 33.32 -1.30 -11.21
CA THR A 598 34.57 -1.29 -11.98
C THR A 598 35.35 0.01 -11.74
N ASN A 599 36.56 -0.08 -11.17
CA ASN A 599 37.82 0.46 -11.72
C ASN A 599 39.02 0.26 -10.75
N GLU A 600 40.12 -0.24 -11.33
CA GLU A 600 41.56 -0.26 -10.96
C GLU A 600 42.07 -0.78 -9.59
N ASP A 601 41.25 -1.06 -8.58
CA ASP A 601 41.66 -1.90 -7.45
C ASP A 601 40.71 -3.10 -7.35
N GLN A 602 41.20 -4.34 -7.45
CA GLN A 602 40.39 -5.58 -7.41
C GLN A 602 39.72 -5.86 -6.05
N SER A 603 39.57 -4.85 -5.20
CA SER A 603 39.04 -5.00 -3.85
C SER A 603 37.52 -4.90 -3.85
N THR A 604 36.84 -5.86 -3.24
CA THR A 604 35.37 -5.83 -3.08
C THR A 604 35.00 -5.21 -1.74
N MET A 605 33.97 -4.37 -1.71
CA MET A 605 33.55 -3.61 -0.53
C MET A 605 32.09 -3.87 -0.21
N PHE A 606 31.78 -4.11 1.06
CA PHE A 606 30.42 -4.30 1.57
C PHE A 606 30.16 -3.36 2.74
N VAL A 607 28.93 -2.83 2.83
CA VAL A 607 28.50 -2.08 4.00
C VAL A 607 27.72 -3.02 4.93
N MET A 608 28.30 -3.28 6.10
CA MET A 608 27.74 -4.12 7.16
C MET A 608 26.95 -3.28 8.16
N ASN A 609 25.74 -3.73 8.47
CA ASN A 609 24.81 -3.11 9.41
C ASN A 609 24.60 -3.98 10.67
N ASN A 610 24.68 -5.31 10.55
CA ASN A 610 24.39 -6.23 11.63
C ASN A 610 25.64 -6.96 12.11
N TYR A 611 26.23 -7.80 11.26
CA TYR A 611 27.37 -8.64 11.63
C TYR A 611 28.07 -9.28 10.43
N PHE A 612 29.34 -9.64 10.64
CA PHE A 612 30.19 -10.36 9.69
C PHE A 612 30.65 -11.68 10.32
N GLY A 613 30.51 -12.78 9.58
CA GLY A 613 30.85 -14.13 10.05
C GLY A 613 31.88 -14.82 9.17
N ILE A 614 32.79 -15.57 9.79
CA ILE A 614 33.79 -16.40 9.13
C ILE A 614 33.75 -17.81 9.73
N GLY A 615 33.79 -18.84 8.87
CA GLY A 615 33.88 -20.23 9.29
C GLY A 615 32.52 -20.89 9.48
N VAL A 616 32.34 -21.66 10.56
CA VAL A 616 31.20 -22.59 10.71
C VAL A 616 29.81 -21.93 10.62
N ASP A 617 29.67 -20.68 11.07
CA ASP A 617 28.42 -19.92 10.91
C ASP A 617 28.12 -19.62 9.44
N ALA A 618 29.07 -18.96 8.76
CA ALA A 618 28.99 -18.63 7.35
C ALA A 618 28.78 -19.87 6.48
N ASP A 619 29.41 -20.98 6.82
CA ASP A 619 29.25 -22.26 6.13
C ASP A 619 27.81 -22.80 6.23
N VAL A 620 27.14 -22.65 7.38
CA VAL A 620 25.71 -23.02 7.53
C VAL A 620 24.81 -22.03 6.76
N CYS A 621 25.16 -20.75 6.79
CA CYS A 621 24.47 -19.71 6.03
C CYS A 621 24.53 -19.98 4.52
N LEU A 622 25.70 -20.38 3.99
CA LEU A 622 25.91 -20.73 2.58
C LEU A 622 25.06 -21.92 2.14
N ASP A 623 25.03 -23.01 2.92
CA ASP A 623 24.16 -24.15 2.66
C ASP A 623 22.68 -23.74 2.59
N PHE A 624 22.25 -22.84 3.48
CA PHE A 624 20.89 -22.32 3.51
C PHE A 624 20.57 -21.48 2.27
N HIS A 625 21.48 -20.59 1.88
CA HIS A 625 21.36 -19.75 0.69
C HIS A 625 21.22 -20.61 -0.57
N ASN A 626 22.16 -21.54 -0.81
CA ASN A 626 22.15 -22.41 -1.98
C ASN A 626 20.86 -23.23 -2.07
N ALA A 627 20.37 -23.79 -0.96
CA ALA A 627 19.10 -24.52 -0.99
C ALA A 627 17.89 -23.62 -1.25
N ARG A 628 17.94 -22.35 -0.81
CA ARG A 628 16.90 -21.35 -1.06
C ARG A 628 16.86 -20.98 -2.53
N GLU A 629 18.01 -20.81 -3.17
CA GLU A 629 18.12 -20.56 -4.61
C GLU A 629 17.66 -21.75 -5.45
N GLU A 630 18.08 -22.97 -5.08
CA GLU A 630 17.65 -24.17 -5.80
C GLU A 630 16.14 -24.41 -5.74
N LYS A 631 15.49 -24.13 -4.59
CA LYS A 631 14.08 -24.45 -4.34
C LYS A 631 13.34 -23.35 -3.56
N PRO A 632 13.10 -22.17 -4.16
CA PRO A 632 12.47 -21.03 -3.48
C PRO A 632 11.09 -21.37 -2.88
N GLU A 633 10.34 -22.24 -3.56
CA GLU A 633 9.03 -22.77 -3.16
C GLU A 633 9.02 -23.33 -1.72
N LYS A 634 10.17 -23.87 -1.27
CA LYS A 634 10.37 -24.48 0.04
C LYS A 634 10.73 -23.48 1.14
N PHE A 635 10.82 -22.19 0.82
CA PHE A 635 11.21 -21.13 1.76
C PHE A 635 10.16 -20.03 1.97
N SER A 636 8.90 -20.30 1.65
CA SER A 636 7.77 -19.36 1.81
C SER A 636 7.27 -19.08 3.25
N SER A 637 7.79 -19.73 4.29
CA SER A 637 7.31 -19.54 5.67
C SER A 637 8.44 -19.47 6.69
N ARG A 638 8.36 -18.51 7.62
CA ARG A 638 9.38 -18.29 8.67
C ARG A 638 9.64 -19.51 9.53
N LEU A 639 8.60 -20.24 9.94
CA LEU A 639 8.77 -21.46 10.74
C LEU A 639 9.49 -22.55 9.95
N ARG A 640 9.14 -22.69 8.66
CA ARG A 640 9.78 -23.66 7.77
C ARG A 640 11.23 -23.28 7.49
N ASN A 641 11.52 -22.00 7.30
CA ASN A 641 12.86 -21.46 7.09
C ASN A 641 13.76 -21.73 8.30
N LYS A 642 13.25 -21.47 9.51
CA LYS A 642 13.96 -21.81 10.76
C LYS A 642 14.21 -23.31 10.89
N GLY A 643 13.21 -24.14 10.57
CA GLY A 643 13.37 -25.60 10.57
C GLY A 643 14.40 -26.11 9.56
N MET A 644 14.46 -25.50 8.37
CA MET A 644 15.46 -25.82 7.35
C MET A 644 16.87 -25.46 7.82
N TYR A 645 17.05 -24.27 8.40
CA TYR A 645 18.33 -23.83 8.98
C TYR A 645 18.82 -24.82 10.06
N PHE A 646 17.93 -25.21 10.99
CA PHE A 646 18.25 -26.20 12.01
C PHE A 646 18.62 -27.57 11.42
N LYS A 647 17.88 -28.04 10.41
CA LYS A 647 18.16 -29.31 9.72
C LYS A 647 19.52 -29.31 9.04
N MET A 648 19.93 -28.19 8.46
CA MET A 648 21.24 -28.03 7.82
C MET A 648 22.37 -28.07 8.85
N GLY A 649 22.22 -27.35 9.97
CA GLY A 649 23.13 -27.45 11.10
C GLY A 649 23.29 -28.91 11.58
N LEU A 650 22.19 -29.63 11.78
CA LEU A 650 22.24 -31.03 12.22
C LEU A 650 22.90 -31.96 11.17
N ARG A 651 22.70 -31.70 9.88
CA ARG A 651 23.36 -32.46 8.80
C ARG A 651 24.88 -32.25 8.83
N LYS A 652 25.35 -31.02 9.06
CA LYS A 652 26.80 -30.73 9.20
C LYS A 652 27.41 -31.36 10.44
N PHE A 653 26.64 -31.48 11.51
CA PHE A 653 27.09 -32.24 12.68
C PHE A 653 27.29 -33.74 12.38
N MET A 654 26.38 -34.36 11.61
CA MET A 654 26.41 -35.80 11.34
C MET A 654 27.39 -36.23 10.23
N ASN A 655 27.72 -35.35 9.29
CA ASN A 655 28.62 -35.67 8.17
C ASN A 655 30.10 -35.62 8.60
N ARG A 656 30.80 -36.76 8.49
CA ARG A 656 32.23 -36.94 8.84
C ARG A 656 33.23 -36.44 7.76
N ARG A 657 32.84 -35.50 6.88
CA ARG A 657 33.80 -34.91 5.91
C ARG A 657 34.77 -33.96 6.65
N PRO A 658 35.99 -33.73 6.13
CA PRO A 658 36.88 -32.70 6.69
C PRO A 658 36.13 -31.37 6.71
N ARG A 659 35.93 -30.78 7.89
CA ARG A 659 35.35 -29.44 7.98
C ARG A 659 36.40 -28.47 7.44
N SER A 660 36.08 -27.74 6.38
CA SER A 660 36.95 -26.68 5.83
C SER A 660 37.41 -25.70 6.93
N CYS A 661 36.58 -25.52 7.98
CA CYS A 661 36.83 -24.61 9.10
C CYS A 661 37.41 -25.27 10.36
N LYS A 662 37.88 -26.53 10.31
CA LYS A 662 38.52 -27.17 11.48
C LYS A 662 39.84 -26.46 11.80
N ASP A 663 40.09 -26.19 13.07
CA ASP A 663 41.27 -25.42 13.54
C ASP A 663 41.36 -24.02 12.90
N LEU A 664 40.24 -23.30 12.77
CA LEU A 664 40.18 -21.97 12.15
C LEU A 664 41.24 -21.01 12.73
N ASN A 665 41.55 -21.13 14.02
CA ASN A 665 42.58 -20.34 14.70
C ASN A 665 44.00 -20.47 14.10
N LYS A 666 44.27 -21.50 13.28
CA LYS A 666 45.53 -21.67 12.53
C LYS A 666 45.43 -21.14 11.09
N LEU A 667 44.22 -20.94 10.59
CA LEU A 667 43.90 -20.59 9.21
C LEU A 667 43.70 -19.10 9.01
N ILE A 668 43.55 -18.35 10.10
CA ILE A 668 43.40 -16.91 10.08
C ILE A 668 44.32 -16.25 11.12
N LYS A 669 44.67 -14.99 10.85
CA LYS A 669 45.25 -14.08 11.83
C LYS A 669 44.30 -12.91 12.00
N VAL A 670 43.97 -12.55 13.24
CA VAL A 670 43.11 -11.41 13.55
C VAL A 670 43.91 -10.36 14.31
N GLU A 671 43.82 -9.12 13.86
CA GLU A 671 44.39 -7.95 14.51
C GLU A 671 43.29 -6.95 14.84
N CYS A 672 43.25 -6.50 16.08
CA CYS A 672 42.26 -5.59 16.63
C CYS A 672 42.97 -4.33 17.11
N ASP A 673 42.64 -3.17 16.55
CA ASP A 673 43.24 -1.88 16.89
C ASP A 673 44.79 -1.92 16.90
N GLY A 674 45.37 -2.63 15.93
CA GLY A 674 46.82 -2.80 15.76
C GLY A 674 47.46 -3.89 16.63
N LYS A 675 46.69 -4.60 17.47
CA LYS A 675 47.18 -5.69 18.32
C LYS A 675 46.75 -7.05 17.76
N THR A 676 47.69 -7.98 17.61
CA THR A 676 47.35 -9.36 17.22
C THR A 676 46.61 -10.05 18.36
N LEU A 677 45.47 -10.65 18.03
CA LEU A 677 44.61 -11.38 18.95
C LEU A 677 45.03 -12.85 18.99
N GLU A 678 45.26 -13.39 20.20
CA GLU A 678 45.50 -14.82 20.39
C GLU A 678 44.18 -15.59 20.36
N LEU A 679 43.97 -16.37 19.29
CA LEU A 679 42.72 -17.09 19.09
C LEU A 679 42.72 -18.45 19.82
N PRO A 680 41.70 -18.75 20.65
CA PRO A 680 41.51 -20.10 21.18
C PRO A 680 41.12 -21.07 20.04
N PRO A 681 41.10 -22.40 20.29
CA PRO A 681 40.64 -23.37 19.29
C PRO A 681 39.16 -23.14 18.91
N VAL A 682 38.96 -22.37 17.84
CA VAL A 682 37.64 -22.00 17.29
C VAL A 682 37.48 -22.59 15.89
N GLU A 683 36.23 -22.79 15.49
CA GLU A 683 35.81 -23.17 14.14
C GLU A 683 35.03 -22.03 13.44
N GLY A 684 34.77 -20.91 14.13
CA GLY A 684 34.11 -19.72 13.59
C GLY A 684 34.39 -18.46 14.39
N ILE A 685 34.38 -17.32 13.71
CA ILE A 685 34.40 -15.97 14.31
C ILE A 685 33.17 -15.20 13.84
N ILE A 686 32.52 -14.47 14.74
CA ILE A 686 31.48 -13.50 14.41
C ILE A 686 31.90 -12.15 14.96
N ILE A 687 31.78 -11.13 14.11
CA ILE A 687 32.01 -9.72 14.41
C ILE A 687 30.65 -9.03 14.39
N LEU A 688 30.22 -8.48 15.52
CA LEU A 688 28.88 -7.96 15.74
C LEU A 688 28.91 -6.44 15.83
N ASN A 689 28.01 -5.80 15.07
CA ASN A 689 27.64 -4.41 15.28
C ASN A 689 26.37 -4.28 16.13
N ILE A 690 25.53 -5.32 16.13
CA ILE A 690 24.31 -5.38 16.93
C ILE A 690 24.31 -6.58 17.87
N LEU A 691 23.72 -6.41 19.05
CA LEU A 691 23.55 -7.50 20.04
C LEU A 691 22.37 -8.44 19.70
N SER A 692 22.30 -8.90 18.45
CA SER A 692 21.34 -9.90 17.99
C SER A 692 21.92 -10.65 16.81
N TRP A 693 21.99 -11.98 16.92
CA TRP A 693 22.48 -12.85 15.85
C TRP A 693 21.55 -14.06 15.68
N GLY A 694 21.41 -14.53 14.44
CA GLY A 694 20.77 -15.82 14.16
C GLY A 694 19.29 -15.92 14.58
N SER A 695 18.52 -14.83 14.41
CA SER A 695 17.12 -14.69 14.84
C SER A 695 16.91 -14.37 16.32
N GLY A 696 17.76 -13.51 16.88
CA GLY A 696 17.54 -12.93 18.21
C GLY A 696 18.44 -13.45 19.33
N ALA A 697 19.46 -14.27 19.04
CA ALA A 697 20.35 -14.76 20.07
C ALA A 697 21.37 -13.67 20.46
N ASN A 698 21.46 -13.39 21.77
CA ASN A 698 22.54 -12.57 22.31
C ASN A 698 23.77 -13.45 22.52
N VAL A 699 24.64 -13.48 21.51
CA VAL A 699 25.85 -14.32 21.50
C VAL A 699 26.98 -13.75 22.36
N TRP A 700 27.01 -12.43 22.59
CA TRP A 700 27.93 -11.80 23.57
C TRP A 700 27.60 -12.24 24.99
N GLY A 701 26.33 -12.52 25.28
CA GLY A 701 25.83 -12.94 26.59
C GLY A 701 25.44 -11.76 27.49
N PRO A 702 24.94 -12.04 28.70
CA PRO A 702 24.51 -11.00 29.64
C PRO A 702 25.71 -10.17 30.13
N GLU A 703 25.45 -8.94 30.55
CA GLU A 703 26.43 -8.13 31.26
C GLU A 703 26.95 -8.89 32.48
N LYS A 704 28.26 -8.88 32.65
CA LYS A 704 28.96 -9.45 33.80
C LYS A 704 29.81 -8.33 34.41
N GLU A 705 30.15 -8.44 35.68
CA GLU A 705 31.20 -7.62 36.28
C GLU A 705 32.56 -8.06 35.71
N ASP A 706 32.84 -7.67 34.47
CA ASP A 706 34.11 -7.91 33.79
C ASP A 706 34.66 -6.60 33.20
N SER A 707 35.82 -6.68 32.56
CA SER A 707 36.56 -5.51 32.05
C SER A 707 36.06 -5.00 30.70
N TRP A 708 34.92 -5.50 30.19
CA TRP A 708 34.39 -5.13 28.88
C TRP A 708 33.40 -3.98 28.99
N SER A 709 33.36 -3.14 27.96
CA SER A 709 32.36 -2.07 27.86
C SER A 709 31.00 -2.66 27.48
N PRO A 710 29.87 -2.14 28.03
CA PRO A 710 28.54 -2.54 27.60
C PRO A 710 28.37 -2.32 26.09
N PRO A 711 28.10 -3.37 25.28
CA PRO A 711 28.01 -3.21 23.84
C PRO A 711 26.82 -2.36 23.41
N THR A 712 27.06 -1.46 22.46
CA THR A 712 26.02 -0.69 21.79
C THR A 712 26.26 -0.64 20.29
N HIS A 713 25.24 -0.28 19.52
CA HIS A 713 25.32 -0.21 18.05
C HIS A 713 25.68 1.21 17.56
N TYR A 714 26.25 2.05 18.44
CA TYR A 714 26.56 3.45 18.17
C TYR A 714 27.79 3.98 18.94
N ASP A 715 28.59 3.10 19.53
CA ASP A 715 29.81 3.45 20.30
C ASP A 715 31.09 3.47 19.45
N GLY A 716 31.01 3.12 18.17
CA GLY A 716 32.14 2.98 17.28
C GLY A 716 33.02 1.76 17.56
N LEU A 717 32.48 0.73 18.23
CA LEU A 717 33.15 -0.55 18.49
C LEU A 717 32.36 -1.72 17.89
N LEU A 718 33.07 -2.83 17.65
CA LEU A 718 32.51 -4.10 17.22
C LEU A 718 32.87 -5.20 18.24
N GLU A 719 31.91 -6.06 18.55
CA GLU A 719 32.13 -7.23 19.40
C GLU A 719 32.62 -8.43 18.60
N ILE A 720 33.76 -8.99 18.99
CA ILE A 720 34.37 -10.13 18.32
C ILE A 720 34.20 -11.36 19.21
N VAL A 721 33.56 -12.39 18.67
CA VAL A 721 33.28 -13.64 19.39
C VAL A 721 33.71 -14.88 18.63
N GLY A 722 34.13 -15.91 19.37
CA GLY A 722 34.57 -17.20 18.86
C GLY A 722 33.57 -18.32 19.10
N ILE A 723 33.41 -19.20 18.11
CA ILE A 723 32.54 -20.39 18.14
C ILE A 723 33.40 -21.63 17.95
N THR A 724 33.12 -22.69 18.71
CA THR A 724 33.93 -23.93 18.73
C THR A 724 33.35 -25.05 17.87
N GLY A 725 32.34 -24.76 17.05
CA GLY A 725 31.67 -25.71 16.15
C GLY A 725 30.15 -25.71 16.24
N VAL A 726 29.51 -26.56 15.44
CA VAL A 726 28.05 -26.58 15.23
C VAL A 726 27.22 -26.85 16.49
N VAL A 727 27.71 -27.68 17.41
CA VAL A 727 27.01 -27.94 18.69
C VAL A 727 26.96 -26.67 19.54
N HIS A 728 28.07 -25.95 19.61
CA HIS A 728 28.15 -24.68 20.33
C HIS A 728 27.25 -23.64 19.66
N LEU A 729 27.24 -23.58 18.32
CA LEU A 729 26.34 -22.73 17.54
C LEU A 729 24.86 -22.97 17.90
N GLY A 730 24.44 -24.24 17.99
CA GLY A 730 23.07 -24.60 18.39
C GLY A 730 22.75 -24.27 19.85
N GLN A 731 23.72 -24.39 20.76
CA GLN A 731 23.57 -23.95 22.16
C GLN A 731 23.43 -22.42 22.27
N MET A 732 24.12 -21.67 21.42
CA MET A 732 24.00 -20.21 21.35
C MET A 732 22.63 -19.79 20.82
N GLN A 733 22.17 -20.40 19.73
CA GLN A 733 20.86 -20.09 19.17
C GLN A 733 19.70 -20.41 20.12
N SER A 734 19.86 -21.42 20.99
CA SER A 734 18.88 -21.77 22.03
C SER A 734 19.03 -20.98 23.33
N GLY A 735 20.05 -20.13 23.44
CA GLY A 735 20.33 -19.34 24.65
C GLY A 735 20.92 -20.14 25.83
N LEU A 736 21.36 -21.38 25.60
CA LEU A 736 21.96 -22.24 26.63
C LEU A 736 23.41 -21.88 26.93
N ARG A 737 24.13 -21.26 25.99
CA ARG A 737 25.54 -20.87 26.13
C ARG A 737 25.82 -19.59 25.34
N SER A 738 26.67 -18.70 25.86
CA SER A 738 27.21 -17.56 25.09
C SER A 738 28.46 -17.98 24.31
N ALA A 739 28.79 -17.20 23.28
CA ALA A 739 30.06 -17.35 22.57
C ALA A 739 31.26 -17.05 23.49
N ILE A 740 32.46 -17.36 23.00
CA ILE A 740 33.70 -16.94 23.65
C ILE A 740 33.95 -15.48 23.28
N ARG A 741 33.92 -14.56 24.26
CA ARG A 741 34.29 -13.14 24.04
C ARG A 741 35.78 -13.04 23.74
N LEU A 742 36.15 -12.44 22.62
CA LEU A 742 37.54 -12.33 22.19
C LEU A 742 38.07 -10.90 22.30
N ALA A 743 37.32 -9.91 21.79
CA ALA A 743 37.72 -8.51 21.81
C ALA A 743 36.53 -7.56 21.54
N GLN A 744 36.73 -6.28 21.85
CA GLN A 744 35.96 -5.14 21.33
C GLN A 744 36.95 -4.23 20.60
N ALA A 745 36.65 -3.83 19.36
CA ALA A 745 37.61 -3.06 18.55
C ALA A 745 36.91 -2.15 17.53
N GLY A 746 37.56 -1.04 17.18
CA GLY A 746 37.09 -0.09 16.16
C GLY A 746 37.77 -0.27 14.78
N HIS A 747 38.83 -1.07 14.71
CA HIS A 747 39.54 -1.41 13.49
C HIS A 747 39.99 -2.87 13.51
N ILE A 748 39.52 -3.66 12.56
CA ILE A 748 39.81 -5.10 12.51
C ILE A 748 40.50 -5.43 11.19
N ARG A 749 41.63 -6.14 11.26
CA ARG A 749 42.31 -6.70 10.10
C ARG A 749 42.39 -8.22 10.24
N ILE A 750 41.96 -8.94 9.22
CA ILE A 750 41.93 -10.40 9.19
C ILE A 750 42.73 -10.87 8.00
N THR A 751 43.71 -11.73 8.21
CA THR A 751 44.44 -12.42 7.14
C THR A 751 43.88 -13.83 7.03
N LEU A 752 43.42 -14.20 5.84
CA LEU A 752 42.95 -15.54 5.50
C LEU A 752 44.05 -16.28 4.75
N TYR A 753 44.51 -17.42 5.28
CA TYR A 753 45.58 -18.21 4.65
C TYR A 753 45.07 -19.24 3.63
N GLN A 754 43.77 -19.43 3.53
CA GLN A 754 43.11 -20.36 2.60
C GLN A 754 41.68 -19.89 2.33
N ASP A 755 41.03 -20.52 1.35
CA ASP A 755 39.64 -20.29 1.02
C ASP A 755 38.72 -20.66 2.20
N LEU A 756 37.89 -19.72 2.61
CA LEU A 756 37.01 -19.87 3.77
C LEU A 756 35.61 -19.34 3.49
N PRO A 757 34.57 -20.00 4.02
CA PRO A 757 33.22 -19.46 3.96
C PRO A 757 33.11 -18.21 4.83
N VAL A 758 32.53 -17.16 4.27
CA VAL A 758 32.25 -15.90 4.94
C VAL A 758 30.82 -15.46 4.66
N GLN A 759 30.27 -14.58 5.50
CA GLN A 759 28.96 -13.96 5.29
C GLN A 759 28.92 -12.56 5.88
N VAL A 760 28.30 -11.61 5.16
CA VAL A 760 28.04 -10.25 5.64
C VAL A 760 26.53 -10.04 5.64
N ASP A 761 25.96 -9.68 6.80
CA ASP A 761 24.53 -9.41 6.97
C ASP A 761 23.58 -10.51 6.43
N GLY A 762 24.07 -11.76 6.38
CA GLY A 762 23.31 -12.92 5.90
C GLY A 762 23.47 -13.24 4.41
N GLU A 763 24.33 -12.53 3.67
CA GLU A 763 24.75 -12.88 2.30
C GLU A 763 26.09 -13.66 2.35
N PRO A 764 26.09 -14.98 2.04
CA PRO A 764 27.26 -15.85 2.21
C PRO A 764 27.98 -16.20 0.89
N TRP A 765 29.29 -16.40 0.94
CA TRP A 765 30.10 -16.91 -0.18
C TRP A 765 31.39 -17.61 0.32
N ILE A 766 32.16 -18.19 -0.61
CA ILE A 766 33.52 -18.68 -0.34
C ILE A 766 34.51 -17.57 -0.70
N GLN A 767 35.20 -17.04 0.30
CA GLN A 767 36.23 -16.02 0.14
C GLN A 767 37.60 -16.67 -0.07
N PRO A 768 38.33 -16.35 -1.15
CA PRO A 768 39.70 -16.78 -1.34
C PRO A 768 40.66 -16.26 -0.26
N ALA A 769 41.83 -16.89 -0.15
CA ALA A 769 42.93 -16.39 0.68
C ALA A 769 43.27 -14.91 0.35
N GLY A 770 43.53 -14.11 1.37
CA GLY A 770 43.72 -12.66 1.20
C GLY A 770 43.59 -11.89 2.51
N GLN A 771 43.42 -10.57 2.41
CA GLN A 771 43.19 -9.71 3.57
C GLN A 771 41.77 -9.17 3.60
N VAL A 772 41.18 -9.12 4.80
CA VAL A 772 39.89 -8.50 5.05
C VAL A 772 40.06 -7.40 6.07
N GLY A 773 39.64 -6.18 5.72
CA GLY A 773 39.58 -5.04 6.64
C GLY A 773 38.15 -4.76 7.05
N VAL A 774 37.88 -4.56 8.34
CA VAL A 774 36.61 -4.03 8.85
C VAL A 774 36.87 -2.66 9.45
N LEU A 775 36.35 -1.65 8.79
CA LEU A 775 36.60 -0.24 9.07
C LEU A 775 35.30 0.46 9.42
N ARG A 776 35.36 1.47 10.28
CA ARG A 776 34.21 2.34 10.51
C ARG A 776 33.84 3.04 9.21
N SER A 777 32.58 2.95 8.81
CA SER A 777 32.11 3.68 7.63
C SER A 777 31.98 5.18 7.93
N ALA A 778 32.18 6.01 6.92
CA ALA A 778 31.76 7.42 7.00
C ALA A 778 30.23 7.55 7.06
N LEU A 779 29.52 6.52 6.60
CA LEU A 779 28.07 6.46 6.54
C LEU A 779 27.50 6.14 7.93
N LYS A 780 26.50 6.91 8.34
CA LYS A 780 25.72 6.67 9.57
C LYS A 780 24.25 6.63 9.23
N ALA A 781 23.51 5.79 9.95
CA ALA A 781 22.07 5.71 9.79
C ALA A 781 21.37 6.18 11.06
N THR A 782 20.32 7.00 10.89
CA THR A 782 19.38 7.31 11.96
C THR A 782 18.24 6.30 11.90
N MET A 783 18.01 5.57 12.99
CA MET A 783 17.01 4.53 13.10
C MET A 783 15.92 4.92 14.10
N LEU A 784 14.71 4.44 13.88
CA LEU A 784 13.60 4.57 14.82
C LEU A 784 13.57 3.35 15.74
N LYS A 785 13.58 3.60 17.04
CA LYS A 785 13.45 2.60 18.10
C LYS A 785 12.07 2.68 18.71
N LYS A 786 11.34 1.57 18.68
CA LYS A 786 10.02 1.50 19.28
C LYS A 786 10.11 1.69 20.81
N THR A 787 9.39 2.68 21.33
CA THR A 787 9.34 2.97 22.76
C THR A 787 8.57 1.87 23.51
N LYS A 788 8.95 1.63 24.78
CA LYS A 788 8.21 0.65 25.61
C LYS A 788 6.86 1.24 25.95
N SER A 789 5.79 0.75 25.32
CA SER A 789 4.45 1.07 25.80
C SER A 789 4.32 0.57 27.24
N LYS A 790 4.01 1.47 28.19
CA LYS A 790 3.46 1.04 29.47
C LYS A 790 2.19 0.28 29.10
N ILE A 791 2.12 -1.02 29.40
CA ILE A 791 0.93 -1.84 29.19
C ILE A 791 -0.22 -1.17 29.96
N LYS A 792 -0.94 -0.25 29.32
CA LYS A 792 -2.31 0.05 29.68
C LYS A 792 -3.07 -1.19 29.27
N ARG A 793 -3.73 -1.83 30.24
CA ARG A 793 -4.58 -3.02 30.05
C ARG A 793 -5.26 -2.97 28.68
N ARG A 794 -5.19 -4.08 27.94
CA ARG A 794 -5.94 -4.32 26.70
C ARG A 794 -7.36 -3.76 26.86
N ASN A 795 -7.60 -2.57 26.33
CA ASN A 795 -8.93 -2.20 25.92
C ASN A 795 -9.13 -2.91 24.59
N THR A 796 -9.99 -3.92 24.56
CA THR A 796 -10.55 -4.52 23.34
C THR A 796 -11.48 -3.54 22.61
N GLU A 797 -11.19 -2.25 22.66
CA GLU A 797 -11.90 -1.19 21.93
C GLU A 797 -10.96 -0.66 20.85
N PRO A 798 -11.35 -0.63 19.55
CA PRO A 798 -10.77 0.29 18.59
C PRO A 798 -11.26 1.69 18.95
N SER A 799 -10.72 2.23 20.03
CA SER A 799 -10.90 3.62 20.40
C SER A 799 -9.81 4.41 19.68
N ILE A 800 -10.21 5.10 18.62
CA ILE A 800 -9.48 6.27 18.13
C ILE A 800 -9.35 7.20 19.34
N PHE A 801 -8.11 7.42 19.79
CA PHE A 801 -7.82 8.26 20.95
C PHE A 801 -8.28 9.69 20.68
N PHE A 802 -9.14 10.23 21.53
CA PHE A 802 -9.60 11.62 21.45
C PHE A 802 -8.59 12.54 22.14
N PRO A 803 -8.03 13.56 21.46
CA PRO A 803 -7.25 14.60 22.12
C PRO A 803 -8.16 15.32 23.13
N LYS A 804 -7.67 15.52 24.35
CA LYS A 804 -8.42 16.19 25.43
C LYS A 804 -8.57 17.72 25.27
N ASN A 805 -8.09 18.32 24.17
CA ASN A 805 -7.94 19.78 24.09
C ASN A 805 -8.95 20.54 23.20
N ASP A 806 -9.91 19.88 22.52
CA ASP A 806 -10.91 20.60 21.71
C ASP A 806 -12.32 20.64 22.33
N GLN A 807 -12.47 20.30 23.61
CA GLN A 807 -13.77 20.34 24.29
C GLN A 807 -14.28 21.75 24.62
N SER A 808 -13.54 22.82 24.30
CA SER A 808 -13.92 24.19 24.68
C SER A 808 -14.68 25.00 23.61
N MET A 809 -14.97 24.45 22.42
CA MET A 809 -15.63 25.19 21.33
C MET A 809 -17.11 24.83 21.11
N LEU A 810 -17.69 23.97 21.96
CA LEU A 810 -19.11 23.60 21.91
C LEU A 810 -19.76 23.81 23.28
N ALA A 811 -19.72 25.05 23.77
CA ALA A 811 -20.59 25.50 24.85
C ALA A 811 -21.39 26.69 24.33
N THR A 812 -22.62 26.42 23.92
CA THR A 812 -23.67 27.41 23.74
C THR A 812 -23.85 28.20 25.04
N SER A 813 -23.78 29.53 24.93
CA SER A 813 -24.14 30.49 25.97
C SER A 813 -25.53 30.21 26.54
N PRO A 814 -25.72 30.09 27.87
CA PRO A 814 -27.02 30.20 28.46
C PRO A 814 -27.34 31.66 28.78
N ASP A 815 -28.61 31.96 28.59
CA ASP A 815 -29.26 33.25 28.71
C ASP A 815 -29.03 33.98 30.03
N SER A 816 -29.15 35.30 29.90
CA SER A 816 -29.37 36.26 30.95
C SER A 816 -30.55 35.87 31.85
N GLU A 817 -30.27 35.58 33.13
CA GLU A 817 -31.25 35.79 34.20
C GLU A 817 -30.62 36.59 35.34
N SER A 818 -31.29 37.71 35.60
CA SER A 818 -31.13 38.64 36.69
C SER A 818 -31.40 38.02 38.07
N GLY A 819 -30.59 38.36 39.08
CA GLY A 819 -30.99 38.23 40.50
C GLY A 819 -29.84 38.47 41.48
N PRO A 820 -30.08 39.14 42.62
CA PRO A 820 -29.11 40.05 43.24
C PRO A 820 -28.34 39.43 44.42
N TYR A 821 -27.09 39.86 44.61
CA TYR A 821 -26.53 40.50 45.83
C TYR A 821 -25.03 40.74 45.65
#